data_AF-A0A848Y2X9-F1
#
_entry.id   AF-A0A848Y2X9-F1
#
_cell.length_a   1.000
_cell.length_b   1.000
_cell.length_c   1.000
_cell.angle_alpha   90.00
_cell.angle_beta   90.00
_cell.angle_gamma   90.00
#
_symmetry.space_group_name_H-M   'P 1'
#
loop_
_entity.id
_entity.type
_entity.pdbx_description
1 polymer ?
#
loop_
_entity_poly.entity_id
_entity_poly.type
_entity_poly.pdbx_seq_one_letter_code
_entity_poly.pdbx_strand_id
1 'polypeptide(L)'
;MGKSTLLIVLAAILGASTLFLSTRVLTQETREDRSQAQADLLARDAATSGHGLVLNAMLAEDGGFETSAPYAEENVTDGWFSVDSYDATTDAAGTQTVTYTVTGHSGGATHTITSTYAYDPLDYPGPLWLDVPYVTASVTSGTRIDGGSDNLNAHFDERQHQELGLGSLLPLGTMDANMTANLGGASGRGGDFQGSNMLAAGLLDDVNVSDASDLYHAALDAIGASDVTLAGGTTLTSTQNYGSGQKIVRVTGPLTLGDGGRLEGTGVLVVEGPINLTHDSARLDWNGLVIIHTEAMYLHLDWTRGRVAISGGLVVDQQAVPPGGHLDVTTMRDLDGDWESAAGDHTDSPWLIYSGGPYPFFQHKHRYDLDLGTTDVLFRSATADSREFYTQFRDALSRLGTQQVFLEFDNTAYHGNARYALDLDGQPEVVAGAVKNGFGALADGTSAYRSQPFAADDVRAFNVDVRSLRLLRQRFDEEDGCAQWPLCIGPAWNRGDALTVRLREVNEARSHPTLYEAALYWHMRTDEVAEHNAEEAALRTAIQGGALFGTRLDFGDDVDLSYDHDEITDLADRLGFDNDQVLLLSSSSEHTTVDEHTAAGTSAPSGPSSSGGSATPSSPFCHRVDAVPATIMLSDPTTIVTHLQHGDTHGVCR
;
A
#
# COMPACT_ATOMS: atom_id res chain seq x y z
N MET A 1 63.13 73.42 -3.67
CA MET A 1 62.34 72.25 -4.09
C MET A 1 61.18 72.03 -3.10
N GLY A 2 60.17 72.92 -3.07
CA GLY A 2 59.14 72.90 -2.00
C GLY A 2 57.69 72.75 -2.46
N LYS A 3 57.30 73.40 -3.57
CA LYS A 3 55.90 73.43 -4.02
C LYS A 3 55.47 72.16 -4.77
N SER A 4 56.32 71.64 -5.66
CA SER A 4 56.01 70.44 -6.45
C SER A 4 55.86 69.19 -5.58
N THR A 5 56.74 69.02 -4.58
CA THR A 5 56.65 67.92 -3.61
C THR A 5 55.38 68.01 -2.77
N LEU A 6 54.98 69.22 -2.36
CA LEU A 6 53.74 69.44 -1.62
C LEU A 6 52.51 69.06 -2.46
N LEU A 7 52.48 69.43 -3.75
CA LEU A 7 51.42 69.05 -4.69
C LEU A 7 51.35 67.54 -4.92
N ILE A 8 52.49 66.85 -5.03
CA ILE A 8 52.53 65.39 -5.15
C ILE A 8 52.02 64.71 -3.88
N VAL A 9 52.40 65.21 -2.69
CA VAL A 9 51.88 64.70 -1.41
C VAL A 9 50.38 64.96 -1.27
N LEU A 10 49.88 66.14 -1.67
CA LEU A 10 48.45 66.44 -1.66
C LEU A 10 47.66 65.57 -2.65
N ALA A 11 48.20 65.33 -3.85
CA ALA A 11 47.59 64.43 -4.82
C ALA A 11 47.61 62.97 -4.34
N ALA A 12 48.67 62.52 -3.66
CA ALA A 12 48.75 61.20 -3.05
C ALA A 12 47.77 61.03 -1.88
N ILE A 13 47.60 62.06 -1.03
CA ILE A 13 46.60 62.05 0.06
C ILE A 13 45.18 62.03 -0.52
N LEU A 14 44.88 62.89 -1.50
CA LEU A 14 43.57 62.89 -2.16
C LEU A 14 43.27 61.57 -2.86
N GLY A 15 44.24 61.00 -3.58
CA GLY A 15 44.11 59.69 -4.23
C GLY A 15 43.97 58.53 -3.24
N ALA A 16 44.66 58.57 -2.11
CA ALA A 16 44.50 57.59 -1.04
C ALA A 16 43.14 57.71 -0.36
N SER A 17 42.65 58.93 -0.13
CA SER A 17 41.32 59.18 0.45
C SER A 17 40.19 58.76 -0.48
N THR A 18 40.29 59.00 -1.80
CA THR A 18 39.27 58.52 -2.75
C THR A 18 39.29 57.00 -2.87
N LEU A 19 40.46 56.37 -2.96
CA LEU A 19 40.59 54.90 -2.91
C LEU A 19 39.98 54.33 -1.62
N PHE A 20 40.29 54.92 -0.46
CA PHE A 20 39.75 54.47 0.82
C PHE A 20 38.21 54.60 0.91
N LEU A 21 37.67 55.72 0.43
CA LEU A 21 36.21 55.93 0.35
C LEU A 21 35.55 54.94 -0.62
N SER A 22 36.09 54.75 -1.82
CA SER A 22 35.58 53.75 -2.79
C SER A 22 35.69 52.33 -2.25
N THR A 23 36.78 51.95 -1.58
CA THR A 23 36.90 50.64 -0.92
C THR A 23 35.90 50.48 0.20
N ARG A 24 35.62 51.53 0.99
CA ARG A 24 34.62 51.49 2.06
C ARG A 24 33.20 51.33 1.51
N VAL A 25 32.86 52.05 0.45
CA VAL A 25 31.57 51.92 -0.26
C VAL A 25 31.42 50.51 -0.83
N LEU A 26 32.38 50.03 -1.62
CA LEU A 26 32.37 48.66 -2.18
C LEU A 26 32.29 47.57 -1.09
N THR A 27 32.94 47.77 0.06
CA THR A 27 32.86 46.84 1.20
C THR A 27 31.51 46.87 1.90
N GLN A 28 30.81 48.01 1.85
CA GLN A 28 29.46 48.16 2.39
C GLN A 28 28.44 47.54 1.44
N GLU A 29 28.48 47.88 0.14
CA GLU A 29 27.68 47.25 -0.93
C GLU A 29 27.82 45.71 -0.87
N THR A 30 29.06 45.18 -0.89
CA THR A 30 29.32 43.73 -0.79
C THR A 30 28.78 43.09 0.50
N ARG A 31 28.56 43.85 1.58
CA ARG A 31 27.95 43.34 2.83
C ARG A 31 26.43 43.40 2.79
N GLU A 32 25.87 44.44 2.19
CA GLU A 32 24.44 44.61 1.98
C GLU A 32 23.95 43.52 1.00
N ASP A 33 24.59 43.36 -0.16
CA ASP A 33 24.32 42.29 -1.13
C ASP A 33 24.34 40.89 -0.48
N ARG A 34 25.33 40.61 0.37
CA ARG A 34 25.45 39.33 1.08
C ARG A 34 24.39 39.14 2.15
N SER A 35 24.00 40.22 2.84
CA SER A 35 22.94 40.18 3.84
C SER A 35 21.57 39.95 3.20
N GLN A 36 21.34 40.51 2.00
CA GLN A 36 20.13 40.29 1.21
C GLN A 36 20.09 38.87 0.66
N ALA A 37 21.15 38.40 0.00
CA ALA A 37 21.22 37.02 -0.50
C ALA A 37 21.12 35.98 0.64
N GLN A 38 21.59 36.31 1.85
CA GLN A 38 21.36 35.47 3.04
C GLN A 38 19.90 35.52 3.49
N ALA A 39 19.27 36.70 3.55
CA ALA A 39 17.86 36.87 3.89
C ALA A 39 16.94 36.11 2.93
N ASP A 40 17.19 36.19 1.62
CA ASP A 40 16.44 35.49 0.58
C ASP A 40 16.50 33.95 0.77
N LEU A 41 17.70 33.40 1.04
CA LEU A 41 17.89 31.98 1.33
C LEU A 41 17.19 31.55 2.63
N LEU A 42 17.27 32.36 3.69
CA LEU A 42 16.65 32.06 4.98
C LEU A 42 15.12 32.16 4.94
N ALA A 43 14.56 33.08 4.16
CA ALA A 43 13.11 33.15 3.94
C ALA A 43 12.59 31.88 3.24
N ARG A 44 13.35 31.34 2.27
CA ARG A 44 13.03 30.06 1.61
C ARG A 44 13.14 28.86 2.55
N ASP A 45 14.18 28.81 3.37
CA ASP A 45 14.39 27.75 4.36
C ASP A 45 13.28 27.74 5.42
N ALA A 46 12.88 28.93 5.89
CA ALA A 46 11.74 29.08 6.81
C ALA A 46 10.41 28.64 6.19
N ALA A 47 10.15 29.00 4.93
CA ALA A 47 8.93 28.57 4.22
C ALA A 47 8.89 27.05 4.02
N THR A 48 10.03 26.44 3.66
CA THR A 48 10.13 24.99 3.45
C THR A 48 10.00 24.23 4.77
N SER A 49 10.56 24.77 5.86
CA SER A 49 10.42 24.21 7.22
C SER A 49 8.97 24.30 7.71
N GLY A 50 8.32 25.45 7.54
CA GLY A 50 6.92 25.63 7.92
C GLY A 50 5.96 24.78 7.10
N HIS A 51 6.23 24.60 5.79
CA HIS A 51 5.49 23.70 4.92
C HIS A 51 5.58 22.25 5.40
N GLY A 52 6.78 21.77 5.76
CA GLY A 52 6.98 20.45 6.35
C GLY A 52 6.30 20.26 7.71
N LEU A 53 6.21 21.31 8.54
CA LEU A 53 5.47 21.27 9.81
C LEU A 53 3.97 21.17 9.59
N VAL A 54 3.40 21.94 8.66
CA VAL A 54 1.97 21.84 8.31
C VAL A 54 1.65 20.45 7.75
N LEU A 55 2.49 19.89 6.87
CA LEU A 55 2.32 18.51 6.37
C LEU A 55 2.22 17.47 7.48
N ASN A 56 3.06 17.59 8.51
CA ASN A 56 3.11 16.64 9.62
C ASN A 56 1.91 16.77 10.59
N ALA A 57 1.08 17.82 10.46
CA ALA A 57 0.02 18.13 11.42
C ALA A 57 -1.34 18.44 10.75
N MET A 58 -1.50 18.19 9.45
CA MET A 58 -2.74 18.44 8.70
C MET A 58 -3.69 17.24 8.65
N LEU A 59 -3.29 16.07 9.16
CA LEU A 59 -4.17 14.90 9.29
C LEU A 59 -4.83 14.90 10.67
N ALA A 60 -6.12 14.56 10.71
CA ALA A 60 -6.89 14.47 11.94
C ALA A 60 -6.60 13.14 12.68
N GLU A 61 -6.89 13.09 13.98
CA GLU A 61 -6.77 11.86 14.79
C GLU A 61 -7.79 10.78 14.39
N ASP A 62 -8.86 11.12 13.66
CA ASP A 62 -9.93 10.21 13.20
C ASP A 62 -9.97 10.00 11.68
N GLY A 63 -8.84 10.28 11.00
CA GLY A 63 -8.68 10.16 9.55
C GLY A 63 -9.05 11.42 8.76
N GLY A 64 -8.48 11.57 7.57
CA GLY A 64 -8.71 12.74 6.71
C GLY A 64 -7.96 14.01 7.12
N PHE A 65 -8.37 15.16 6.56
CA PHE A 65 -7.71 16.44 6.82
C PHE A 65 -8.34 17.22 7.97
N GLU A 66 -7.47 17.80 8.80
CA GLU A 66 -7.84 18.77 9.83
C GLU A 66 -8.66 19.93 9.25
N THR A 67 -9.65 20.41 10.01
CA THR A 67 -10.60 21.44 9.52
C THR A 67 -10.07 22.87 9.62
N SER A 68 -8.88 23.06 10.20
CA SER A 68 -8.24 24.36 10.36
C SER A 68 -6.71 24.23 10.39
N ALA A 69 -6.01 25.34 10.16
CA ALA A 69 -4.54 25.32 10.14
C ALA A 69 -3.97 24.89 11.51
N PRO A 70 -3.08 23.87 11.56
CA PRO A 70 -2.45 23.43 12.81
C PRO A 70 -1.52 24.50 13.43
N TYR A 71 -1.04 25.43 12.60
CA TYR A 71 -0.19 26.55 12.97
C TYR A 71 -0.73 27.86 12.40
N ALA A 72 -0.54 28.98 13.12
CA ALA A 72 -0.81 30.32 12.59
C ALA A 72 0.50 31.05 12.23
N GLU A 73 1.47 31.06 13.15
CA GLU A 73 2.80 31.64 12.98
C GLU A 73 3.78 30.93 13.92
N GLU A 74 4.99 30.57 13.47
CA GLU A 74 6.03 29.99 14.32
C GLU A 74 7.46 30.44 13.93
N ASN A 75 8.35 30.51 14.91
CA ASN A 75 9.76 30.86 14.71
C ASN A 75 10.59 29.60 14.45
N VAL A 76 11.42 29.63 13.41
CA VAL A 76 12.42 28.60 13.11
C VAL A 76 13.83 29.13 13.39
N THR A 77 14.85 28.30 13.26
CA THR A 77 16.23 28.60 13.72
C THR A 77 16.79 29.94 13.18
N ASP A 78 16.50 30.29 11.93
CA ASP A 78 17.05 31.47 11.24
C ASP A 78 15.98 32.34 10.53
N GLY A 79 14.72 32.25 10.98
CA GLY A 79 13.58 32.99 10.41
C GLY A 79 12.26 32.69 11.14
N TRP A 80 11.13 33.05 10.52
CA TRP A 80 9.80 32.64 10.98
C TRP A 80 8.89 32.38 9.77
N PHE A 81 7.77 31.68 9.98
CA PHE A 81 6.76 31.47 8.94
C PHE A 81 5.33 31.73 9.46
N SER A 82 4.43 32.13 8.56
CA SER A 82 2.98 32.15 8.77
C SER A 82 2.28 31.12 7.88
N VAL A 83 1.10 30.68 8.31
CA VAL A 83 0.13 29.98 7.45
C VAL A 83 -0.93 30.99 7.02
N ASP A 84 -0.82 31.49 5.80
CA ASP A 84 -1.62 32.61 5.30
C ASP A 84 -3.03 32.18 4.86
N SER A 85 -3.17 30.91 4.46
CA SER A 85 -4.45 30.28 4.13
C SER A 85 -4.39 28.79 4.43
N TYR A 86 -5.52 28.22 4.84
CA TYR A 86 -5.72 26.79 4.97
C TYR A 86 -7.21 26.53 4.72
N ASP A 87 -7.53 25.69 3.73
CA ASP A 87 -8.88 25.42 3.26
C ASP A 87 -9.02 23.91 3.01
N ALA A 88 -9.72 23.21 3.90
CA ALA A 88 -10.01 21.79 3.81
C ALA A 88 -11.46 21.59 3.36
N THR A 89 -11.67 20.83 2.29
CA THR A 89 -12.98 20.63 1.65
C THR A 89 -13.21 19.17 1.29
N THR A 90 -14.42 18.69 1.54
CA THR A 90 -14.90 17.39 1.05
C THR A 90 -15.84 17.61 -0.12
N ASP A 91 -15.67 16.87 -1.21
CA ASP A 91 -16.53 16.98 -2.38
C ASP A 91 -17.81 16.12 -2.26
N ALA A 92 -18.60 16.04 -3.34
CA ALA A 92 -19.86 15.28 -3.33
C ALA A 92 -19.67 13.75 -3.48
N ALA A 93 -18.47 13.29 -3.80
CA ALA A 93 -18.09 11.87 -3.83
C ALA A 93 -17.48 11.40 -2.49
N GLY A 94 -17.10 12.33 -1.62
CA GLY A 94 -16.46 12.05 -0.33
C GLY A 94 -14.95 12.30 -0.31
N THR A 95 -14.35 12.62 -1.45
CA THR A 95 -12.91 12.91 -1.56
C THR A 95 -12.58 14.17 -0.77
N GLN A 96 -11.65 14.08 0.17
CA GLN A 96 -11.17 15.23 0.92
C GLN A 96 -9.97 15.86 0.21
N THR A 97 -9.91 17.19 0.21
CA THR A 97 -8.77 17.95 -0.31
C THR A 97 -8.43 19.11 0.62
N VAL A 98 -7.15 19.35 0.84
CA VAL A 98 -6.65 20.52 1.60
C VAL A 98 -5.78 21.38 0.70
N THR A 99 -6.01 22.69 0.72
CA THR A 99 -5.12 23.68 0.12
C THR A 99 -4.63 24.64 1.20
N TYR A 100 -3.32 24.79 1.33
CA TYR A 100 -2.74 25.72 2.29
C TYR A 100 -1.56 26.50 1.70
N THR A 101 -1.28 27.66 2.29
CA THR A 101 -0.21 28.58 1.89
C THR A 101 0.66 28.90 3.10
N VAL A 102 1.96 28.65 2.99
CA VAL A 102 2.98 29.01 4.00
C VAL A 102 3.88 30.10 3.44
N THR A 103 4.07 31.19 4.18
CA THR A 103 5.07 32.22 3.86
C THR A 103 6.17 32.23 4.91
N GLY A 104 7.41 31.99 4.47
CA GLY A 104 8.61 32.18 5.28
C GLY A 104 9.19 33.58 5.14
N HIS A 105 9.68 34.12 6.25
CA HIS A 105 10.15 35.49 6.38
C HIS A 105 11.56 35.54 7.00
N SER A 106 12.49 36.23 6.35
CA SER A 106 13.79 36.58 6.95
C SER A 106 14.35 37.85 6.32
N GLY A 107 14.93 38.74 7.13
CA GLY A 107 15.62 39.97 6.67
C GLY A 107 14.83 40.96 5.80
N GLY A 108 13.51 40.80 5.64
CA GLY A 108 12.67 41.58 4.72
C GLY A 108 12.39 40.90 3.38
N ALA A 109 12.98 39.74 3.12
CA ALA A 109 12.60 38.84 2.03
C ALA A 109 11.46 37.91 2.46
N THR A 110 10.66 37.44 1.49
CA THR A 110 9.62 36.44 1.72
C THR A 110 9.68 35.33 0.68
N HIS A 111 9.34 34.11 1.09
CA HIS A 111 9.10 33.00 0.17
C HIS A 111 7.78 32.34 0.53
N THR A 112 6.88 32.23 -0.44
CA THR A 112 5.54 31.70 -0.26
C THR A 112 5.43 30.39 -1.01
N ILE A 113 4.90 29.35 -0.36
CA ILE A 113 4.62 28.04 -0.94
C ILE A 113 3.12 27.77 -0.75
N THR A 114 2.42 27.53 -1.85
CA THR A 114 1.03 27.04 -1.83
C THR A 114 1.01 25.60 -2.31
N SER A 115 0.28 24.73 -1.64
CA SER A 115 0.12 23.33 -2.02
C SER A 115 -1.31 22.86 -1.82
N THR A 116 -1.75 21.98 -2.72
CA THR A 116 -3.03 21.27 -2.65
C THR A 116 -2.78 19.77 -2.60
N TYR A 117 -3.41 19.09 -1.65
CA TYR A 117 -3.37 17.64 -1.46
C TYR A 117 -4.78 17.06 -1.51
N ALA A 118 -4.90 15.80 -1.94
CA ALA A 118 -6.06 14.94 -1.70
C ALA A 118 -5.73 13.91 -0.62
N TYR A 119 -6.76 13.46 0.09
CA TYR A 119 -6.73 12.29 0.96
C TYR A 119 -7.38 11.14 0.20
N ASP A 120 -6.61 10.08 -0.06
CA ASP A 120 -7.15 8.76 -0.37
C ASP A 120 -7.34 8.01 0.96
N PRO A 121 -8.60 7.78 1.41
CA PRO A 121 -8.86 6.95 2.58
C PRO A 121 -8.62 5.48 2.26
N LEU A 122 -8.04 4.72 3.19
CA LEU A 122 -7.85 3.27 3.05
C LEU A 122 -9.17 2.57 2.63
N ASP A 123 -9.23 2.12 1.38
CA ASP A 123 -10.40 1.42 0.83
C ASP A 123 -10.50 0.00 1.44
N TYR A 124 -11.22 -0.13 2.57
CA TYR A 124 -11.43 -1.40 3.30
C TYR A 124 -12.92 -1.81 3.38
N PRO A 125 -13.28 -3.12 3.32
CA PRO A 125 -14.68 -3.59 3.29
C PRO A 125 -15.46 -3.55 4.63
N GLY A 126 -15.42 -2.43 5.34
CA GLY A 126 -16.30 -2.13 6.48
C GLY A 126 -16.17 -3.04 7.71
N PRO A 127 -17.14 -3.00 8.66
CA PRO A 127 -17.05 -3.75 9.92
C PRO A 127 -17.16 -5.27 9.76
N LEU A 128 -17.72 -5.74 8.64
CA LEU A 128 -17.96 -7.15 8.37
C LEU A 128 -17.76 -7.44 6.87
N TRP A 129 -16.75 -8.25 6.56
CA TRP A 129 -16.44 -8.72 5.20
C TRP A 129 -16.69 -10.23 5.09
N LEU A 130 -17.52 -10.64 4.13
CA LEU A 130 -17.90 -12.03 3.90
C LEU A 130 -17.52 -12.47 2.48
N ASP A 131 -16.44 -13.24 2.35
CA ASP A 131 -16.06 -13.96 1.12
C ASP A 131 -16.45 -15.44 1.30
N VAL A 132 -17.73 -15.73 1.07
CA VAL A 132 -18.34 -17.03 1.38
C VAL A 132 -19.34 -17.41 0.27
N PRO A 133 -19.60 -18.70 0.01
CA PRO A 133 -20.42 -19.10 -1.14
C PRO A 133 -21.92 -18.81 -0.94
N TYR A 134 -22.36 -18.69 0.32
CA TYR A 134 -23.70 -18.33 0.73
C TYR A 134 -23.69 -17.95 2.21
N VAL A 135 -24.48 -16.96 2.63
CA VAL A 135 -24.60 -16.57 4.04
C VAL A 135 -26.05 -16.53 4.52
N THR A 136 -26.22 -16.87 5.80
CA THR A 136 -27.45 -16.59 6.57
C THR A 136 -27.08 -15.95 7.90
N ALA A 137 -27.94 -15.06 8.40
CA ALA A 137 -27.77 -14.44 9.70
C ALA A 137 -29.04 -14.55 10.55
N SER A 138 -28.85 -14.60 11.87
CA SER A 138 -29.87 -14.36 12.89
C SER A 138 -29.26 -13.40 13.90
N VAL A 139 -29.73 -12.16 13.90
CA VAL A 139 -29.17 -11.08 14.72
C VAL A 139 -30.23 -10.59 15.69
N THR A 140 -29.88 -10.42 16.96
CA THR A 140 -30.80 -9.89 17.98
C THR A 140 -30.70 -8.38 18.09
N SER A 141 -31.73 -7.74 18.65
CA SER A 141 -31.84 -6.27 18.67
C SER A 141 -30.81 -5.55 19.56
N GLY A 142 -30.06 -6.27 20.39
CA GLY A 142 -28.94 -5.73 21.16
C GLY A 142 -27.61 -5.69 20.39
N THR A 143 -27.47 -6.49 19.32
CA THR A 143 -26.25 -6.49 18.50
C THR A 143 -25.96 -5.10 17.93
N ARG A 144 -24.68 -4.75 17.83
CA ARG A 144 -24.20 -3.55 17.15
C ARG A 144 -23.29 -3.92 15.98
N ILE A 145 -23.55 -3.31 14.82
CA ILE A 145 -22.72 -3.38 13.61
C ILE A 145 -22.60 -1.95 13.10
N ASP A 146 -21.42 -1.35 13.26
CA ASP A 146 -21.23 0.10 13.07
C ASP A 146 -20.09 0.39 12.10
N GLY A 147 -20.37 1.22 11.10
CA GLY A 147 -19.47 1.52 9.98
C GLY A 147 -18.43 2.60 10.25
N GLY A 148 -18.16 2.92 11.51
CA GLY A 148 -17.33 4.05 11.91
C GLY A 148 -17.90 5.42 11.50
N SER A 149 -17.00 6.42 11.44
CA SER A 149 -17.21 7.75 10.86
C SER A 149 -17.68 7.67 9.40
N ASP A 150 -17.07 6.78 8.63
CA ASP A 150 -17.22 6.64 7.18
C ASP A 150 -18.52 5.95 6.75
N ASN A 151 -19.29 5.43 7.71
CA ASN A 151 -20.58 4.79 7.47
C ASN A 151 -20.46 3.54 6.55
N LEU A 152 -19.34 2.80 6.65
CA LEU A 152 -19.11 1.59 5.87
C LEU A 152 -20.10 0.48 6.22
N ASN A 153 -20.49 -0.30 5.22
CA ASN A 153 -21.55 -1.31 5.35
C ASN A 153 -20.98 -2.72 5.58
N ALA A 154 -21.83 -3.67 5.93
CA ALA A 154 -21.45 -5.07 5.87
C ALA A 154 -21.38 -5.52 4.40
N HIS A 155 -20.25 -6.08 3.99
CA HIS A 155 -19.97 -6.47 2.61
C HIS A 155 -20.01 -7.98 2.41
N PHE A 156 -20.54 -8.38 1.25
CA PHE A 156 -20.55 -9.77 0.78
C PHE A 156 -20.03 -9.85 -0.66
N ASP A 157 -19.02 -10.69 -0.86
CA ASP A 157 -18.47 -11.00 -2.17
C ASP A 157 -19.31 -12.06 -2.89
N GLU A 158 -20.03 -11.64 -3.93
CA GLU A 158 -20.86 -12.55 -4.70
C GLU A 158 -20.11 -13.48 -5.66
N ARG A 159 -18.78 -13.32 -5.86
CA ARG A 159 -18.00 -14.10 -6.84
C ARG A 159 -18.12 -15.60 -6.61
N GLN A 160 -17.86 -16.07 -5.38
CA GLN A 160 -18.00 -17.50 -5.05
C GLN A 160 -19.39 -18.04 -5.37
N HIS A 161 -20.42 -17.24 -5.06
CA HIS A 161 -21.81 -17.63 -5.28
C HIS A 161 -22.16 -17.77 -6.77
N GLN A 162 -21.59 -16.89 -7.59
CA GLN A 162 -21.76 -16.88 -9.05
C GLN A 162 -20.96 -18.02 -9.71
N GLU A 163 -19.69 -18.21 -9.31
CA GLU A 163 -18.82 -19.30 -9.79
C GLU A 163 -19.43 -20.67 -9.52
N LEU A 164 -19.96 -20.89 -8.32
CA LEU A 164 -20.69 -22.12 -7.95
C LEU A 164 -22.08 -22.24 -8.61
N GLY A 165 -22.52 -21.26 -9.41
CA GLY A 165 -23.81 -21.26 -10.07
C GLY A 165 -25.01 -21.42 -9.11
N LEU A 166 -24.91 -20.90 -7.89
CA LEU A 166 -25.86 -21.18 -6.81
C LEU A 166 -27.18 -20.44 -6.93
N GLY A 167 -27.25 -19.36 -7.72
CA GLY A 167 -28.41 -18.46 -7.78
C GLY A 167 -29.74 -19.09 -8.20
N SER A 168 -29.74 -20.30 -8.78
CA SER A 168 -30.96 -21.08 -9.07
C SER A 168 -31.49 -21.90 -7.88
N LEU A 169 -30.66 -22.11 -6.86
CA LEU A 169 -30.94 -22.89 -5.64
C LEU A 169 -31.09 -21.98 -4.42
N LEU A 170 -30.23 -20.98 -4.32
CA LEU A 170 -30.09 -20.06 -3.19
C LEU A 170 -30.02 -18.62 -3.75
N PRO A 171 -31.13 -18.02 -4.22
CA PRO A 171 -31.06 -16.78 -4.99
C PRO A 171 -30.48 -15.60 -4.20
N LEU A 172 -29.45 -14.93 -4.74
CA LEU A 172 -28.80 -13.75 -4.14
C LEU A 172 -29.80 -12.73 -3.59
N GLY A 173 -30.74 -12.23 -4.40
CA GLY A 173 -31.74 -11.26 -3.92
C GLY A 173 -32.68 -11.75 -2.81
N THR A 174 -32.73 -13.07 -2.52
CA THR A 174 -33.38 -13.60 -1.30
C THR A 174 -32.41 -13.64 -0.12
N MET A 175 -31.15 -13.97 -0.37
CA MET A 175 -30.06 -13.86 0.60
C MET A 175 -29.90 -12.41 1.07
N ASP A 176 -29.73 -11.47 0.15
CA ASP A 176 -29.57 -10.04 0.41
C ASP A 176 -30.74 -9.51 1.22
N ALA A 177 -31.98 -9.74 0.77
CA ALA A 177 -33.18 -9.30 1.50
C ALA A 177 -33.28 -9.89 2.92
N ASN A 178 -32.83 -11.13 3.12
CA ASN A 178 -32.76 -11.73 4.46
C ASN A 178 -31.61 -11.13 5.28
N MET A 179 -30.44 -10.90 4.69
CA MET A 179 -29.28 -10.30 5.37
C MET A 179 -29.59 -8.87 5.78
N THR A 180 -30.04 -8.00 4.87
CA THR A 180 -30.51 -6.64 5.20
C THR A 180 -31.60 -6.65 6.27
N ALA A 181 -32.55 -7.60 6.24
CA ALA A 181 -33.62 -7.67 7.25
C ALA A 181 -33.13 -8.14 8.63
N ASN A 182 -32.11 -8.98 8.71
CA ASN A 182 -31.52 -9.44 9.97
C ASN A 182 -30.49 -8.42 10.50
N LEU A 183 -29.54 -7.99 9.68
CA LEU A 183 -28.52 -7.01 10.07
C LEU A 183 -29.13 -5.63 10.36
N GLY A 184 -30.19 -5.22 9.65
CA GLY A 184 -30.98 -4.01 9.97
C GLY A 184 -31.77 -4.09 11.29
N GLY A 185 -31.72 -5.24 11.99
CA GLY A 185 -32.15 -5.38 13.38
C GLY A 185 -31.07 -4.95 14.40
N ALA A 186 -29.81 -4.88 13.99
CA ALA A 186 -28.71 -4.35 14.80
C ALA A 186 -28.79 -2.82 14.93
N SER A 187 -28.12 -2.28 15.94
CA SER A 187 -27.88 -0.85 16.07
C SER A 187 -26.54 -0.43 15.43
N GLY A 188 -26.46 0.80 14.92
CA GLY A 188 -25.28 1.31 14.19
C GLY A 188 -25.68 1.89 12.83
N ARG A 189 -24.73 2.53 12.13
CA ARG A 189 -24.97 3.06 10.78
C ARG A 189 -24.41 2.20 9.64
N GLY A 190 -23.66 1.15 9.96
CA GLY A 190 -23.08 0.18 9.01
C GLY A 190 -23.83 -1.15 8.92
N GLY A 191 -25.05 -1.22 9.48
CA GLY A 191 -25.88 -2.43 9.49
C GLY A 191 -26.62 -2.75 8.19
N ASP A 192 -26.55 -1.87 7.18
CA ASP A 192 -27.02 -2.20 5.84
C ASP A 192 -26.05 -3.20 5.18
N PHE A 193 -26.61 -4.12 4.38
CA PHE A 193 -25.87 -5.20 3.73
C PHE A 193 -25.70 -4.89 2.25
N GLN A 194 -24.46 -4.90 1.76
CA GLN A 194 -24.14 -4.70 0.34
C GLN A 194 -23.53 -5.97 -0.26
N GLY A 195 -24.29 -6.62 -1.15
CA GLY A 195 -23.74 -7.59 -2.10
C GLY A 195 -23.16 -6.86 -3.31
N SER A 196 -21.90 -7.11 -3.63
CA SER A 196 -21.24 -6.58 -4.83
C SER A 196 -20.12 -7.50 -5.30
N ASN A 197 -19.82 -7.45 -6.60
CA ASN A 197 -18.55 -7.97 -7.09
C ASN A 197 -17.45 -6.96 -6.69
N MET A 198 -16.64 -7.33 -5.70
CA MET A 198 -15.74 -6.40 -5.01
C MET A 198 -14.60 -5.85 -5.87
N LEU A 199 -14.34 -6.44 -7.05
CA LEU A 199 -13.39 -5.93 -8.04
C LEU A 199 -13.92 -4.71 -8.84
N ALA A 200 -15.03 -4.11 -8.41
CA ALA A 200 -15.64 -2.94 -9.05
C ALA A 200 -14.97 -1.59 -8.65
N ALA A 201 -13.64 -1.52 -8.80
CA ALA A 201 -12.74 -0.36 -8.64
C ALA A 201 -12.72 0.33 -7.26
N GLY A 202 -11.53 0.52 -6.68
CA GLY A 202 -11.32 1.20 -5.40
C GLY A 202 -11.22 0.24 -4.21
N LEU A 203 -12.35 -0.39 -3.83
CA LEU A 203 -12.63 -1.02 -2.52
C LEU A 203 -11.60 -2.02 -1.92
N LEU A 204 -10.56 -2.43 -2.64
CA LEU A 204 -9.46 -3.27 -2.15
C LEU A 204 -8.07 -2.84 -2.66
N ASP A 205 -7.98 -1.76 -3.43
CA ASP A 205 -6.76 -1.32 -4.12
C ASP A 205 -5.65 -1.01 -3.10
N ASP A 206 -6.02 -0.31 -2.00
CA ASP A 206 -5.13 0.02 -0.88
C ASP A 206 -4.76 -1.18 0.00
N VAL A 207 -5.69 -2.11 0.23
CA VAL A 207 -5.45 -3.29 1.07
C VAL A 207 -4.53 -4.31 0.37
N ASN A 208 -4.20 -4.10 -0.92
CA ASN A 208 -3.23 -4.90 -1.69
C ASN A 208 -3.56 -6.42 -1.70
N VAL A 209 -4.86 -6.70 -1.78
CA VAL A 209 -5.48 -8.03 -1.77
C VAL A 209 -6.60 -8.07 -2.80
N SER A 210 -6.82 -9.22 -3.45
CA SER A 210 -7.93 -9.35 -4.41
C SER A 210 -9.22 -9.89 -3.76
N ASP A 211 -9.12 -10.49 -2.57
CA ASP A 211 -10.23 -11.02 -1.78
C ASP A 211 -9.83 -11.26 -0.30
N ALA A 212 -10.74 -11.83 0.49
CA ALA A 212 -10.51 -12.10 1.92
C ALA A 212 -9.48 -13.21 2.16
N SER A 213 -9.30 -14.11 1.18
CA SER A 213 -8.30 -15.18 1.25
C SER A 213 -6.90 -14.65 1.01
N ASP A 214 -6.75 -13.68 0.09
CA ASP A 214 -5.52 -12.94 -0.09
C ASP A 214 -5.09 -12.16 1.17
N LEU A 215 -6.06 -11.70 1.97
CA LEU A 215 -5.84 -11.08 3.28
C LEU A 215 -5.48 -12.12 4.35
N TYR A 216 -6.18 -13.25 4.41
CA TYR A 216 -5.81 -14.39 5.26
C TYR A 216 -4.37 -14.86 5.00
N HIS A 217 -3.98 -15.02 3.73
CA HIS A 217 -2.63 -15.41 3.34
C HIS A 217 -1.59 -14.30 3.60
N ALA A 218 -1.95 -13.01 3.43
CA ALA A 218 -1.09 -11.90 3.85
C ALA A 218 -0.78 -11.96 5.36
N ALA A 219 -1.82 -12.16 6.19
CA ALA A 219 -1.66 -12.32 7.63
C ALA A 219 -0.82 -13.55 8.00
N LEU A 220 -0.99 -14.68 7.31
CA LEU A 220 -0.15 -15.87 7.52
C LEU A 220 1.32 -15.66 7.14
N ASP A 221 1.58 -14.95 6.04
CA ASP A 221 2.95 -14.71 5.55
C ASP A 221 3.67 -13.62 6.37
N ALA A 222 2.93 -12.71 7.00
CA ALA A 222 3.45 -11.72 7.93
C ALA A 222 3.89 -12.31 9.30
N ILE A 223 3.48 -13.53 9.66
CA ILE A 223 3.80 -14.15 10.96
C ILE A 223 5.32 -14.18 11.22
N GLY A 224 5.73 -13.48 12.27
CA GLY A 224 7.12 -13.34 12.69
C GLY A 224 7.46 -14.02 14.02
N ALA A 225 8.69 -13.85 14.49
CA ALA A 225 9.18 -14.48 15.73
C ALA A 225 8.53 -13.94 17.03
N SER A 226 7.83 -12.81 16.96
CA SER A 226 7.09 -12.19 18.08
C SER A 226 5.63 -12.63 18.19
N ASP A 227 5.14 -13.34 17.18
CA ASP A 227 3.74 -13.73 17.03
C ASP A 227 3.42 -15.05 17.72
N VAL A 228 2.13 -15.37 17.83
CA VAL A 228 1.66 -16.52 18.60
C VAL A 228 0.89 -17.47 17.70
N THR A 229 1.24 -18.76 17.74
CA THR A 229 0.42 -19.82 17.16
C THR A 229 -0.11 -20.73 18.26
N LEU A 230 -1.44 -20.84 18.33
CA LEU A 230 -2.18 -21.73 19.21
C LEU A 230 -2.67 -22.95 18.41
N ALA A 231 -2.69 -24.12 19.07
CA ALA A 231 -3.29 -25.31 18.47
C ALA A 231 -4.82 -25.17 18.38
N GLY A 232 -5.39 -25.57 17.24
CA GLY A 232 -6.84 -25.68 17.05
C GLY A 232 -7.51 -26.73 17.94
N GLY A 233 -8.84 -26.65 18.06
CA GLY A 233 -9.63 -27.47 18.97
C GLY A 233 -9.47 -27.09 20.45
N THR A 234 -8.78 -25.99 20.73
CA THR A 234 -8.52 -25.51 22.10
C THR A 234 -9.79 -24.89 22.69
N THR A 235 -10.12 -25.30 23.91
CA THR A 235 -11.10 -24.61 24.76
C THR A 235 -10.38 -23.74 25.77
N LEU A 236 -10.52 -22.42 25.67
CA LEU A 236 -10.04 -21.47 26.68
C LEU A 236 -11.06 -21.34 27.81
N THR A 237 -10.62 -21.57 29.05
CA THR A 237 -11.41 -21.40 30.29
C THR A 237 -10.76 -20.40 31.26
N SER A 238 -9.80 -19.64 30.76
CA SER A 238 -9.12 -18.55 31.45
C SER A 238 -8.86 -17.41 30.48
N THR A 239 -8.43 -16.26 31.00
CA THR A 239 -7.95 -15.15 30.17
C THR A 239 -6.64 -15.50 29.46
N GLN A 240 -6.60 -15.27 28.15
CA GLN A 240 -5.40 -15.10 27.34
C GLN A 240 -5.40 -13.65 26.86
N ASN A 241 -4.34 -12.91 27.17
CA ASN A 241 -4.18 -11.50 26.82
C ASN A 241 -2.88 -11.33 26.03
N TYR A 242 -2.98 -10.86 24.80
CA TYR A 242 -1.84 -10.68 23.90
C TYR A 242 -1.23 -9.27 23.94
N GLY A 243 -1.86 -8.35 24.67
CA GLY A 243 -1.42 -6.96 24.82
C GLY A 243 -1.68 -6.11 23.58
N SER A 244 -1.04 -4.94 23.55
CA SER A 244 -1.13 -3.97 22.45
C SER A 244 -0.09 -4.20 21.35
N GLY A 245 -0.35 -3.61 20.18
CA GLY A 245 0.52 -3.61 19.00
C GLY A 245 0.12 -4.62 17.92
N GLN A 246 0.82 -4.57 16.78
CA GLN A 246 0.56 -5.31 15.53
C GLN A 246 0.87 -6.83 15.60
N LYS A 247 0.48 -7.52 16.67
CA LYS A 247 0.73 -8.95 16.82
C LYS A 247 -0.21 -9.78 15.96
N ILE A 248 0.30 -10.87 15.41
CA ILE A 248 -0.51 -11.88 14.75
C ILE A 248 -0.69 -13.05 15.71
N VAL A 249 -1.94 -13.42 15.97
CA VAL A 249 -2.33 -14.57 16.79
C VAL A 249 -3.07 -15.55 15.90
N ARG A 250 -2.40 -16.64 15.52
CA ARG A 250 -2.97 -17.71 14.70
C ARG A 250 -3.51 -18.83 15.58
N VAL A 251 -4.69 -19.35 15.28
CA VAL A 251 -5.25 -20.58 15.87
C VAL A 251 -5.44 -21.60 14.75
N THR A 252 -4.69 -22.70 14.79
CA THR A 252 -4.63 -23.70 13.71
C THR A 252 -5.78 -24.71 13.77
N GLY A 253 -7.00 -24.19 13.84
CA GLY A 253 -8.26 -24.94 13.92
C GLY A 253 -9.33 -24.18 14.72
N PRO A 254 -10.48 -24.81 15.00
CA PRO A 254 -11.58 -24.18 15.72
C PRO A 254 -11.19 -23.68 17.11
N LEU A 255 -11.73 -22.53 17.52
CA LEU A 255 -11.53 -21.95 18.86
C LEU A 255 -12.83 -22.06 19.67
N THR A 256 -12.73 -22.48 20.93
CA THR A 256 -13.87 -22.43 21.86
C THR A 256 -13.53 -21.60 23.09
N LEU A 257 -14.41 -20.66 23.43
CA LEU A 257 -14.39 -19.94 24.70
C LEU A 257 -15.43 -20.56 25.63
N GLY A 258 -14.94 -21.11 26.75
CA GLY A 258 -15.74 -21.77 27.78
C GLY A 258 -16.13 -20.84 28.92
N ASP A 259 -16.65 -21.40 30.02
CA ASP A 259 -16.89 -20.64 31.24
C ASP A 259 -15.60 -20.00 31.76
N GLY A 260 -15.60 -18.68 31.92
CA GLY A 260 -14.44 -17.87 32.30
C GLY A 260 -13.37 -17.71 31.21
N GLY A 261 -13.60 -18.27 30.01
CA GLY A 261 -12.72 -18.15 28.86
C GLY A 261 -12.73 -16.73 28.30
N ARG A 262 -11.56 -16.09 28.24
CA ARG A 262 -11.43 -14.76 27.64
C ARG A 262 -10.25 -14.71 26.70
N LEU A 263 -10.45 -14.20 25.49
CA LEU A 263 -9.39 -13.88 24.54
C LEU A 263 -9.42 -12.38 24.32
N GLU A 264 -8.30 -11.72 24.60
CA GLU A 264 -8.15 -10.27 24.39
C GLU A 264 -6.79 -9.90 23.78
N GLY A 265 -6.75 -8.87 22.95
CA GLY A 265 -5.52 -8.38 22.31
C GLY A 265 -5.75 -7.34 21.22
N THR A 266 -4.66 -6.75 20.76
CA THR A 266 -4.59 -5.91 19.56
C THR A 266 -3.82 -6.64 18.45
N GLY A 267 -4.13 -6.33 17.19
CA GLY A 267 -3.43 -6.82 16.01
C GLY A 267 -4.33 -7.66 15.10
N VAL A 268 -3.83 -8.80 14.63
CA VAL A 268 -4.57 -9.72 13.76
C VAL A 268 -4.82 -11.04 14.48
N LEU A 269 -6.09 -11.42 14.66
CA LEU A 269 -6.48 -12.74 15.13
C LEU A 269 -6.91 -13.60 13.93
N VAL A 270 -6.12 -14.61 13.59
CA VAL A 270 -6.44 -15.57 12.52
C VAL A 270 -6.94 -16.87 13.14
N VAL A 271 -8.13 -17.35 12.76
CA VAL A 271 -8.70 -18.62 13.25
C VAL A 271 -9.11 -19.51 12.07
N GLU A 272 -8.53 -20.70 11.98
CA GLU A 272 -8.86 -21.71 10.97
C GLU A 272 -10.09 -22.52 11.39
N GLY A 273 -11.28 -21.91 11.32
CA GLY A 273 -12.56 -22.52 11.66
C GLY A 273 -13.37 -21.69 12.67
N PRO A 274 -14.49 -22.21 13.17
CA PRO A 274 -15.41 -21.40 13.97
C PRO A 274 -14.83 -21.00 15.33
N ILE A 275 -15.09 -19.74 15.71
CA ILE A 275 -14.96 -19.24 17.07
C ILE A 275 -16.31 -19.42 17.77
N ASN A 276 -16.37 -20.26 18.80
CA ASN A 276 -17.61 -20.56 19.53
C ASN A 276 -17.57 -20.04 20.97
N LEU A 277 -18.59 -19.29 21.40
CA LEU A 277 -18.74 -18.86 22.78
C LEU A 277 -19.81 -19.74 23.45
N THR A 278 -19.38 -20.64 24.33
CA THR A 278 -20.29 -21.70 24.84
C THR A 278 -21.02 -21.34 26.14
N HIS A 279 -20.65 -20.22 26.77
CA HIS A 279 -21.13 -19.80 28.08
C HIS A 279 -21.21 -18.27 28.20
N ASP A 280 -22.15 -17.76 29.01
CA ASP A 280 -22.45 -16.32 29.13
C ASP A 280 -21.30 -15.48 29.75
N SER A 281 -20.32 -16.15 30.37
CA SER A 281 -19.10 -15.53 30.91
C SER A 281 -17.94 -15.49 29.90
N ALA A 282 -18.08 -16.13 28.73
CA ALA A 282 -17.07 -16.15 27.68
C ALA A 282 -16.92 -14.76 27.02
N ARG A 283 -15.69 -14.40 26.63
CA ARG A 283 -15.41 -13.07 26.03
C ARG A 283 -14.35 -13.11 24.93
N LEU A 284 -14.68 -12.54 23.79
CA LEU A 284 -13.72 -12.10 22.77
C LEU A 284 -13.71 -10.57 22.77
N ASP A 285 -12.58 -9.95 23.09
CA ASP A 285 -12.40 -8.49 23.04
C ASP A 285 -11.15 -8.19 22.17
N TRP A 286 -11.32 -7.80 20.90
CA TRP A 286 -10.22 -7.64 19.94
C TRP A 286 -10.18 -6.25 19.29
N ASN A 287 -8.96 -5.73 19.12
CA ASN A 287 -8.66 -4.47 18.45
C ASN A 287 -7.82 -4.78 17.20
N GLY A 288 -8.22 -4.28 16.03
CA GLY A 288 -7.71 -4.66 14.71
C GLY A 288 -8.56 -5.74 14.02
N LEU A 289 -7.91 -6.60 13.24
CA LEU A 289 -8.57 -7.57 12.36
C LEU A 289 -8.82 -8.93 13.03
N VAL A 290 -10.02 -9.48 12.86
CA VAL A 290 -10.34 -10.88 13.14
C VAL A 290 -10.65 -11.59 11.83
N ILE A 291 -9.77 -12.51 11.41
CA ILE A 291 -9.89 -13.28 10.17
C ILE A 291 -10.28 -14.71 10.51
N ILE A 292 -11.44 -15.16 10.05
CA ILE A 292 -11.93 -16.52 10.20
C ILE A 292 -11.87 -17.19 8.83
N HIS A 293 -10.99 -18.19 8.67
CA HIS A 293 -10.82 -18.94 7.43
C HIS A 293 -11.33 -20.38 7.60
N THR A 294 -11.99 -20.95 6.59
CA THR A 294 -12.32 -22.39 6.58
C THR A 294 -12.50 -23.00 5.20
N GLU A 295 -12.04 -24.24 5.02
CA GLU A 295 -12.31 -25.08 3.84
C GLU A 295 -13.59 -25.94 4.00
N ALA A 296 -14.25 -25.89 5.17
CA ALA A 296 -15.42 -26.72 5.43
C ALA A 296 -16.65 -26.23 4.65
N MET A 297 -17.47 -27.16 4.13
CA MET A 297 -18.74 -26.85 3.44
C MET A 297 -19.72 -26.02 4.28
N TYR A 298 -19.58 -26.00 5.61
CA TYR A 298 -20.41 -25.23 6.51
C TYR A 298 -19.60 -24.60 7.64
N LEU A 299 -19.81 -23.30 7.86
CA LEU A 299 -19.29 -22.53 8.99
C LEU A 299 -20.46 -22.03 9.84
N HIS A 300 -20.32 -22.07 11.16
CA HIS A 300 -21.28 -21.49 12.09
C HIS A 300 -20.55 -20.70 13.16
N LEU A 301 -20.85 -19.40 13.24
CA LEU A 301 -20.42 -18.52 14.31
C LEU A 301 -21.60 -18.33 15.27
N ASP A 302 -21.63 -19.14 16.33
CA ASP A 302 -22.62 -19.02 17.42
C ASP A 302 -22.08 -18.10 18.51
N TRP A 303 -22.45 -16.82 18.41
CA TRP A 303 -22.17 -15.77 19.38
C TRP A 303 -23.47 -15.32 20.06
N THR A 304 -24.42 -16.24 20.25
CA THR A 304 -25.65 -16.01 21.03
C THR A 304 -25.43 -15.99 22.54
N ARG A 305 -24.21 -16.32 22.98
CA ARG A 305 -23.77 -16.32 24.38
C ARG A 305 -22.42 -15.64 24.54
N GLY A 306 -22.19 -15.11 25.73
CA GLY A 306 -20.97 -14.39 26.05
C GLY A 306 -20.92 -13.05 25.31
N ARG A 307 -19.77 -12.38 25.36
CA ARG A 307 -19.55 -11.08 24.73
C ARG A 307 -18.55 -11.17 23.59
N VAL A 308 -18.85 -10.52 22.48
CA VAL A 308 -17.89 -10.26 21.40
C VAL A 308 -17.79 -8.74 21.21
N ALA A 309 -16.57 -8.21 21.24
CA ALA A 309 -16.27 -6.84 20.86
C ALA A 309 -15.09 -6.88 19.89
N ILE A 310 -15.28 -6.35 18.68
CA ILE A 310 -14.24 -6.22 17.65
C ILE A 310 -14.25 -4.77 17.17
N SER A 311 -13.15 -4.03 17.38
CA SER A 311 -12.91 -2.69 16.83
C SER A 311 -11.86 -2.82 15.71
N GLY A 312 -12.22 -2.52 14.47
CA GLY A 312 -11.39 -2.76 13.29
C GLY A 312 -12.20 -3.48 12.20
N GLY A 313 -12.17 -4.81 12.16
CA GLY A 313 -12.98 -5.56 11.19
C GLY A 313 -13.05 -7.07 11.41
N LEU A 314 -14.21 -7.65 11.11
CA LEU A 314 -14.42 -9.10 11.05
C LEU A 314 -14.43 -9.58 9.59
N VAL A 315 -13.50 -10.45 9.24
CA VAL A 315 -13.36 -11.07 7.92
C VAL A 315 -13.69 -12.55 8.01
N VAL A 316 -14.55 -13.04 7.12
CA VAL A 316 -14.87 -14.46 6.99
C VAL A 316 -14.58 -14.92 5.57
N ASP A 317 -13.56 -15.77 5.44
CA ASP A 317 -13.17 -16.48 4.20
C ASP A 317 -13.63 -17.94 4.31
N GLN A 318 -14.54 -18.35 3.43
CA GLN A 318 -14.95 -19.75 3.32
C GLN A 318 -14.58 -20.30 1.95
N GLN A 319 -13.47 -21.04 1.87
CA GLN A 319 -13.06 -21.77 0.67
C GLN A 319 -13.69 -23.17 0.62
N ALA A 320 -15.02 -23.22 0.68
CA ALA A 320 -15.77 -24.45 0.47
C ALA A 320 -15.73 -24.84 -1.02
N VAL A 321 -14.63 -25.50 -1.42
CA VAL A 321 -14.38 -25.92 -2.81
C VAL A 321 -15.54 -26.76 -3.33
N PRO A 322 -16.07 -26.50 -4.54
CA PRO A 322 -16.96 -27.45 -5.20
C PRO A 322 -16.16 -28.73 -5.48
N PRO A 323 -16.74 -29.92 -5.32
CA PRO A 323 -16.03 -31.14 -5.71
C PRO A 323 -15.78 -31.16 -7.22
N GLY A 324 -14.51 -31.23 -7.60
CA GLY A 324 -14.02 -31.39 -8.97
C GLY A 324 -12.95 -30.38 -9.37
N GLY A 325 -12.14 -30.76 -10.37
CA GLY A 325 -10.96 -30.01 -10.80
C GLY A 325 -9.81 -30.12 -9.80
N HIS A 326 -8.60 -29.78 -10.24
CA HIS A 326 -7.37 -30.05 -9.49
C HIS A 326 -6.19 -29.23 -10.05
N LEU A 327 -5.07 -29.21 -9.34
CA LEU A 327 -3.85 -28.54 -9.78
C LEU A 327 -3.12 -29.39 -10.83
N ASP A 328 -2.84 -28.79 -11.98
CA ASP A 328 -1.98 -29.35 -13.01
C ASP A 328 -0.64 -28.59 -13.07
N VAL A 329 0.44 -29.34 -13.32
CA VAL A 329 1.80 -28.82 -13.45
C VAL A 329 2.36 -29.22 -14.82
N THR A 330 2.83 -28.26 -15.63
CA THR A 330 3.44 -28.55 -16.95
C THR A 330 4.77 -27.86 -17.09
N THR A 331 5.86 -28.60 -17.33
CA THR A 331 7.15 -28.06 -17.76
C THR A 331 7.19 -27.95 -19.27
N MET A 332 7.24 -26.71 -19.77
CA MET A 332 7.15 -26.35 -21.19
C MET A 332 8.52 -26.27 -21.87
N ARG A 333 9.63 -26.11 -21.12
CA ARG A 333 10.96 -25.85 -21.70
C ARG A 333 12.12 -26.51 -20.94
N ASP A 334 13.03 -27.13 -21.70
CA ASP A 334 14.36 -27.61 -21.27
C ASP A 334 15.48 -26.75 -21.90
N LEU A 335 16.69 -26.89 -21.36
CA LEU A 335 17.86 -26.03 -21.57
C LEU A 335 18.42 -25.97 -22.98
N ASP A 336 18.16 -26.99 -23.81
CA ASP A 336 18.66 -27.03 -25.18
C ASP A 336 18.06 -25.87 -26.03
N GLY A 337 17.00 -25.23 -25.54
CA GLY A 337 16.42 -24.02 -26.14
C GLY A 337 15.74 -24.26 -27.49
N ASP A 338 15.57 -25.53 -27.86
CA ASP A 338 15.04 -25.96 -29.14
C ASP A 338 13.51 -26.07 -29.07
N TRP A 339 12.83 -25.10 -29.68
CA TRP A 339 11.38 -24.97 -29.62
C TRP A 339 10.66 -25.70 -30.76
N GLU A 340 11.37 -26.02 -31.85
CA GLU A 340 10.76 -26.56 -33.07
C GLU A 340 10.34 -28.04 -32.93
N SER A 341 10.81 -28.71 -31.87
CA SER A 341 10.42 -30.09 -31.54
C SER A 341 10.43 -30.32 -30.03
N ALA A 342 9.47 -29.74 -29.31
CA ALA A 342 9.03 -30.36 -28.07
C ALA A 342 8.56 -31.80 -28.40
N ALA A 343 9.34 -32.77 -27.94
CA ALA A 343 9.16 -34.20 -28.16
C ALA A 343 9.18 -34.91 -26.79
N GLY A 344 8.53 -34.28 -25.82
CA GLY A 344 8.60 -34.65 -24.42
C GLY A 344 7.65 -35.76 -24.02
N ASP A 345 7.61 -35.99 -22.72
CA ASP A 345 7.12 -37.24 -22.16
C ASP A 345 5.75 -37.02 -21.50
N HIS A 346 4.81 -37.88 -21.84
CA HIS A 346 3.47 -37.90 -21.24
C HIS A 346 3.33 -39.03 -20.23
N THR A 347 2.62 -38.78 -19.14
CA THR A 347 2.36 -39.76 -18.09
C THR A 347 0.86 -39.82 -17.73
N ASP A 348 0.11 -40.72 -18.38
CA ASP A 348 -1.24 -41.14 -17.93
C ASP A 348 -1.22 -41.97 -16.62
N SER A 349 -0.02 -42.23 -16.07
CA SER A 349 0.17 -43.04 -14.86
C SER A 349 1.49 -42.70 -14.19
N PRO A 350 1.58 -42.68 -12.84
CA PRO A 350 2.73 -42.17 -12.07
C PRO A 350 4.06 -42.96 -12.21
N TRP A 351 4.16 -43.90 -13.14
CA TRP A 351 5.31 -44.81 -13.29
C TRP A 351 5.74 -45.11 -14.73
N LEU A 352 5.14 -44.48 -15.75
CA LEU A 352 5.42 -44.79 -17.17
C LEU A 352 5.71 -43.53 -17.99
N ILE A 353 7.00 -43.28 -18.19
CA ILE A 353 7.55 -42.26 -19.08
C ILE A 353 7.44 -42.77 -20.53
N TYR A 354 6.61 -42.14 -21.36
CA TYR A 354 6.56 -42.43 -22.80
C TYR A 354 7.49 -41.51 -23.58
N SER A 355 8.76 -41.93 -23.69
CA SER A 355 9.80 -41.18 -24.41
C SER A 355 9.50 -41.01 -25.90
N GLY A 356 9.42 -39.76 -26.36
CA GLY A 356 9.36 -39.41 -27.79
C GLY A 356 7.95 -39.36 -28.41
N GLY A 357 6.95 -38.95 -27.65
CA GLY A 357 5.62 -38.60 -28.18
C GLY A 357 5.59 -37.22 -28.86
N PRO A 358 4.56 -36.90 -29.66
CA PRO A 358 4.41 -35.62 -30.35
C PRO A 358 3.84 -34.52 -29.41
N TYR A 359 4.34 -34.43 -28.18
CA TYR A 359 3.75 -33.62 -27.11
C TYR A 359 4.43 -32.25 -26.99
N PRO A 360 3.68 -31.13 -26.99
CA PRO A 360 4.23 -29.77 -27.01
C PRO A 360 4.76 -29.26 -25.65
N PHE A 361 5.22 -30.17 -24.79
CA PHE A 361 5.77 -29.91 -23.45
C PHE A 361 6.76 -31.04 -23.08
N PHE A 362 7.66 -30.78 -22.13
CA PHE A 362 8.69 -31.75 -21.71
C PHE A 362 8.18 -32.76 -20.69
N GLN A 363 7.41 -32.29 -19.71
CA GLN A 363 6.79 -33.11 -18.67
C GLN A 363 5.48 -32.48 -18.24
N HIS A 364 4.49 -33.31 -17.90
CA HIS A 364 3.22 -32.87 -17.37
C HIS A 364 2.80 -33.77 -16.20
N LYS A 365 2.21 -33.18 -15.15
CA LYS A 365 1.56 -33.90 -14.06
C LYS A 365 0.13 -33.38 -13.92
N HIS A 366 -0.78 -34.23 -14.35
CA HIS A 366 -2.21 -34.06 -14.16
C HIS A 366 -2.63 -34.45 -12.74
N ARG A 367 -3.61 -33.80 -12.11
CA ARG A 367 -4.05 -34.11 -10.72
C ARG A 367 -2.87 -34.11 -9.73
N TYR A 368 -2.02 -33.08 -9.76
CA TYR A 368 -0.83 -32.98 -8.90
C TYR A 368 -1.20 -33.01 -7.41
N ASP A 369 -2.13 -32.15 -7.01
CA ASP A 369 -2.64 -32.02 -5.63
C ASP A 369 -3.39 -33.28 -5.16
N LEU A 370 -4.26 -33.86 -6.00
CA LEU A 370 -5.03 -35.04 -5.61
C LEU A 370 -4.17 -36.30 -5.50
N ASP A 371 -3.28 -36.56 -6.46
CA ASP A 371 -2.46 -37.78 -6.46
C ASP A 371 -1.28 -37.71 -5.47
N LEU A 372 -0.81 -36.51 -5.11
CA LEU A 372 0.30 -36.31 -4.17
C LEU A 372 -0.17 -35.82 -2.79
N GLY A 373 -1.45 -35.46 -2.65
CA GLY A 373 -2.05 -34.95 -1.41
C GLY A 373 -1.55 -33.57 -1.00
N THR A 374 -1.13 -32.72 -1.95
CA THR A 374 -0.50 -31.41 -1.63
C THR A 374 -0.47 -30.42 -2.80
N THR A 375 -0.80 -29.17 -2.52
CA THR A 375 -0.63 -28.01 -3.42
C THR A 375 0.81 -27.48 -3.49
N ASP A 376 1.74 -28.06 -2.72
CA ASP A 376 3.17 -27.73 -2.72
C ASP A 376 3.88 -28.34 -3.94
N VAL A 377 4.14 -27.50 -4.94
CA VAL A 377 4.85 -27.86 -6.17
C VAL A 377 6.35 -27.82 -5.92
N LEU A 378 6.94 -29.01 -5.82
CA LEU A 378 8.34 -29.17 -5.48
C LEU A 378 9.22 -29.20 -6.73
N PHE A 379 9.98 -28.13 -6.92
CA PHE A 379 10.96 -28.02 -8.00
C PHE A 379 12.31 -28.62 -7.59
N ARG A 380 12.71 -28.44 -6.32
CA ARG A 380 13.96 -28.96 -5.76
C ARG A 380 13.82 -29.20 -4.25
N SER A 381 14.39 -30.29 -3.77
CA SER A 381 14.50 -30.66 -2.37
C SER A 381 15.95 -30.87 -1.97
N ALA A 382 16.23 -30.56 -0.70
CA ALA A 382 17.49 -30.91 -0.05
C ALA A 382 17.64 -32.43 0.18
N THR A 383 16.58 -33.21 -0.05
CA THR A 383 16.57 -34.68 0.05
C THR A 383 16.03 -35.31 -1.23
N ALA A 384 16.19 -36.62 -1.41
CA ALA A 384 15.68 -37.32 -2.58
C ALA A 384 14.14 -37.46 -2.53
N ASP A 385 13.43 -36.48 -3.09
CA ASP A 385 11.97 -36.50 -3.27
C ASP A 385 11.62 -36.89 -4.72
N SER A 386 10.61 -37.75 -4.90
CA SER A 386 10.12 -38.18 -6.21
C SER A 386 9.28 -37.11 -6.93
N ARG A 387 8.73 -36.13 -6.20
CA ARG A 387 7.89 -35.06 -6.79
C ARG A 387 8.66 -34.18 -7.77
N GLU A 388 9.98 -34.00 -7.57
CA GLU A 388 10.87 -33.27 -8.50
C GLU A 388 10.84 -33.81 -9.94
N PHE A 389 10.49 -35.08 -10.13
CA PHE A 389 10.42 -35.68 -11.47
C PHE A 389 9.39 -34.96 -12.36
N TYR A 390 8.29 -34.46 -11.79
CA TYR A 390 7.23 -33.81 -12.55
C TYR A 390 7.58 -32.38 -13.00
N THR A 391 8.55 -31.75 -12.33
CA THR A 391 9.07 -30.44 -12.73
C THR A 391 10.30 -30.58 -13.64
N GLN A 392 11.16 -31.60 -13.46
CA GLN A 392 12.48 -31.72 -14.12
C GLN A 392 13.49 -30.63 -13.72
N PHE A 393 13.16 -29.77 -12.74
CA PHE A 393 13.95 -28.59 -12.42
C PHE A 393 15.34 -28.93 -11.85
N ARG A 394 15.47 -29.95 -10.99
CA ARG A 394 16.79 -30.47 -10.57
C ARG A 394 17.68 -30.81 -11.75
N ASP A 395 17.14 -31.48 -12.75
CA ASP A 395 17.91 -31.99 -13.87
C ASP A 395 18.35 -30.82 -14.78
N ALA A 396 17.51 -29.78 -14.92
CA ALA A 396 17.89 -28.49 -15.50
C ALA A 396 19.02 -27.79 -14.72
N LEU A 397 18.91 -27.66 -13.39
CA LEU A 397 20.00 -27.07 -12.58
C LEU A 397 21.33 -27.83 -12.77
N SER A 398 21.29 -29.17 -12.75
CA SER A 398 22.49 -30.03 -12.85
C SER A 398 23.25 -29.93 -14.17
N ARG A 399 22.57 -29.54 -15.24
CA ARG A 399 23.17 -29.31 -16.57
C ARG A 399 23.72 -27.89 -16.72
N LEU A 400 23.10 -26.90 -16.06
CA LEU A 400 23.57 -25.50 -16.00
C LEU A 400 24.82 -25.35 -15.13
N GLY A 401 24.92 -26.14 -14.06
CA GLY A 401 26.06 -26.15 -13.16
C GLY A 401 26.28 -24.78 -12.49
N THR A 402 27.48 -24.21 -12.66
CA THR A 402 27.83 -22.91 -12.07
C THR A 402 27.34 -21.69 -12.88
N GLN A 403 26.46 -21.86 -13.87
CA GLN A 403 25.94 -20.75 -14.67
C GLN A 403 25.07 -19.80 -13.82
N GLN A 404 25.24 -18.49 -14.01
CA GLN A 404 24.47 -17.47 -13.30
C GLN A 404 23.07 -17.33 -13.88
N VAL A 405 22.07 -17.50 -13.02
CA VAL A 405 20.65 -17.53 -13.34
C VAL A 405 19.84 -16.73 -12.32
N PHE A 406 18.59 -16.43 -12.66
CA PHE A 406 17.59 -15.96 -11.70
C PHE A 406 16.26 -16.67 -11.97
N LEU A 407 15.42 -16.77 -10.93
CA LEU A 407 14.02 -17.16 -11.11
C LEU A 407 13.21 -15.94 -11.53
N GLU A 408 12.37 -16.12 -12.54
CA GLU A 408 11.33 -15.17 -12.92
C GLU A 408 9.95 -15.81 -12.71
N PHE A 409 9.03 -15.08 -12.09
CA PHE A 409 7.66 -15.56 -11.89
C PHE A 409 6.68 -14.61 -12.59
N ASP A 410 5.90 -15.16 -13.51
CA ASP A 410 4.95 -14.45 -14.34
C ASP A 410 3.53 -14.83 -13.93
N ASN A 411 2.75 -13.81 -13.53
CA ASN A 411 1.36 -13.93 -13.10
C ASN A 411 0.54 -12.71 -13.57
N THR A 412 0.80 -12.25 -14.79
CA THR A 412 0.28 -10.97 -15.34
C THR A 412 -1.24 -10.86 -15.46
N ALA A 413 -1.99 -11.96 -15.32
CA ALA A 413 -3.46 -11.97 -15.25
C ALA A 413 -4.02 -12.32 -13.87
N TYR A 414 -3.22 -12.17 -12.80
CA TYR A 414 -3.64 -12.42 -11.41
C TYR A 414 -4.19 -13.84 -11.20
N HIS A 415 -3.50 -14.82 -11.79
CA HIS A 415 -3.91 -16.22 -11.82
C HIS A 415 -3.38 -16.98 -10.60
N GLY A 416 -4.05 -16.82 -9.47
CA GLY A 416 -3.74 -17.50 -8.22
C GLY A 416 -2.83 -16.70 -7.30
N ASN A 417 -2.90 -17.05 -6.02
CA ASN A 417 -1.92 -16.70 -5.00
C ASN A 417 -1.17 -17.97 -4.62
N ALA A 418 0.16 -17.88 -4.59
CA ALA A 418 1.03 -18.94 -4.10
C ALA A 418 2.09 -18.33 -3.15
N ARG A 419 2.96 -19.16 -2.59
CA ARG A 419 4.18 -18.72 -1.90
C ARG A 419 5.35 -19.50 -2.45
N TYR A 420 6.45 -18.82 -2.75
CA TYR A 420 7.70 -19.51 -3.06
C TYR A 420 8.63 -19.54 -1.85
N ALA A 421 9.46 -20.57 -1.76
CA ALA A 421 10.61 -20.62 -0.87
C ALA A 421 11.82 -21.19 -1.62
N LEU A 422 12.95 -20.48 -1.55
CA LEU A 422 14.19 -20.74 -2.26
C LEU A 422 15.35 -20.80 -1.27
N ASP A 423 15.92 -21.98 -1.09
CA ASP A 423 17.10 -22.23 -0.28
C ASP A 423 18.36 -22.32 -1.17
N LEU A 424 19.30 -21.40 -0.96
CA LEU A 424 20.55 -21.30 -1.72
C LEU A 424 21.76 -21.59 -0.82
N ASP A 425 22.76 -22.28 -1.35
CA ASP A 425 24.01 -22.48 -0.64
C ASP A 425 24.77 -21.16 -0.45
N GLY A 426 25.45 -21.04 0.68
CA GLY A 426 26.08 -19.78 1.11
C GLY A 426 25.12 -18.67 1.56
N GLN A 427 23.81 -18.73 1.28
CA GLN A 427 22.81 -17.87 1.93
C GLN A 427 22.47 -18.42 3.33
N PRO A 428 22.41 -17.57 4.38
CA PRO A 428 22.09 -18.01 5.75
C PRO A 428 20.58 -18.18 5.99
N GLU A 429 19.74 -17.60 5.14
CA GLU A 429 18.27 -17.55 5.28
C GLU A 429 17.61 -18.00 3.98
N VAL A 430 16.46 -18.68 4.09
CA VAL A 430 15.64 -19.09 2.95
C VAL A 430 14.92 -17.86 2.41
N VAL A 431 15.11 -17.57 1.12
CA VAL A 431 14.42 -16.47 0.45
C VAL A 431 12.99 -16.93 0.15
N ALA A 432 11.99 -16.26 0.73
CA ALA A 432 10.60 -16.59 0.51
C ALA A 432 9.78 -15.32 0.23
N GLY A 433 8.68 -15.47 -0.49
CA GLY A 433 7.75 -14.38 -0.77
C GLY A 433 6.41 -14.87 -1.31
N ALA A 434 5.38 -14.07 -1.08
CA ALA A 434 4.07 -14.26 -1.69
C ALA A 434 4.14 -14.09 -3.21
N VAL A 435 3.29 -14.81 -3.92
CA VAL A 435 3.21 -14.91 -5.38
C VAL A 435 1.86 -14.34 -5.81
N LYS A 436 1.67 -13.04 -5.54
CA LYS A 436 0.47 -12.23 -5.87
C LYS A 436 0.64 -11.51 -7.22
N ASN A 437 1.14 -10.26 -7.21
CA ASN A 437 1.39 -9.39 -8.37
C ASN A 437 2.91 -9.13 -8.51
N GLY A 438 3.54 -9.62 -9.57
CA GLY A 438 4.96 -10.06 -9.66
C GLY A 438 6.15 -9.18 -9.22
N PHE A 439 6.73 -9.18 -8.01
CA PHE A 439 6.29 -9.41 -6.61
C PHE A 439 7.09 -8.44 -5.75
N GLY A 440 6.41 -7.76 -4.82
CA GLY A 440 7.02 -6.83 -3.88
C GLY A 440 7.27 -5.43 -4.45
N ALA A 441 7.75 -4.52 -3.59
CA ALA A 441 7.87 -3.06 -3.79
C ALA A 441 8.86 -2.58 -4.89
N LEU A 442 9.21 -3.45 -5.83
CA LEU A 442 9.97 -3.16 -7.05
C LEU A 442 9.23 -3.61 -8.32
N ALA A 443 8.05 -4.22 -8.18
CA ALA A 443 7.15 -4.53 -9.27
C ALA A 443 6.31 -3.29 -9.58
N ASP A 444 6.62 -2.61 -10.67
CA ASP A 444 5.56 -1.85 -11.35
C ASP A 444 4.44 -2.82 -11.79
N GLY A 445 3.21 -2.32 -11.92
CA GLY A 445 2.02 -3.10 -12.31
C GLY A 445 2.06 -3.69 -13.74
N THR A 446 3.25 -3.87 -14.31
CA THR A 446 3.51 -4.43 -15.63
C THR A 446 4.62 -5.50 -15.65
N SER A 447 5.22 -5.84 -14.51
CA SER A 447 6.43 -6.68 -14.43
C SER A 447 6.23 -8.04 -13.75
N ALA A 448 7.07 -9.00 -14.15
CA ALA A 448 7.22 -10.32 -13.53
C ALA A 448 8.27 -10.28 -12.42
N TYR A 449 8.09 -11.04 -11.33
CA TYR A 449 9.05 -11.05 -10.21
C TYR A 449 10.39 -11.59 -10.68
N ARG A 450 11.49 -11.08 -10.14
CA ARG A 450 12.82 -11.64 -10.36
C ARG A 450 13.57 -11.80 -9.04
N SER A 451 14.07 -13.00 -8.78
CA SER A 451 15.02 -13.22 -7.70
C SER A 451 16.32 -12.44 -7.96
N GLN A 452 17.13 -12.27 -6.92
CA GLN A 452 18.54 -11.94 -7.16
C GLN A 452 19.22 -13.06 -7.97
N PRO A 453 20.25 -12.74 -8.78
CA PRO A 453 21.11 -13.73 -9.42
C PRO A 453 21.78 -14.70 -8.44
N PHE A 454 21.88 -15.97 -8.83
CA PHE A 454 22.60 -17.03 -8.11
C PHE A 454 23.21 -18.05 -9.10
N ALA A 455 24.14 -18.92 -8.67
CA ALA A 455 24.60 -20.03 -9.54
C ALA A 455 23.61 -21.20 -9.48
N ALA A 456 23.30 -21.84 -10.60
CA ALA A 456 22.27 -22.89 -10.63
C ALA A 456 22.57 -24.06 -9.65
N ASP A 457 23.83 -24.46 -9.49
CA ASP A 457 24.27 -25.47 -8.50
C ASP A 457 24.06 -25.05 -7.03
N ASP A 458 23.87 -23.76 -6.73
CA ASP A 458 23.66 -23.28 -5.35
C ASP A 458 22.26 -23.66 -4.83
N VAL A 459 21.29 -24.02 -5.69
CA VAL A 459 19.91 -24.29 -5.24
C VAL A 459 19.82 -25.62 -4.48
N ARG A 460 19.70 -25.51 -3.15
CA ARG A 460 19.51 -26.63 -2.23
C ARG A 460 18.07 -27.12 -2.19
N ALA A 461 17.11 -26.19 -2.15
CA ALA A 461 15.68 -26.48 -2.25
C ALA A 461 14.93 -25.31 -2.90
N PHE A 462 13.83 -25.62 -3.58
CA PHE A 462 12.94 -24.64 -4.20
C PHE A 462 11.55 -25.25 -4.35
N ASN A 463 10.53 -24.58 -3.82
CA ASN A 463 9.15 -25.01 -3.93
C ASN A 463 8.20 -23.82 -4.10
N VAL A 464 7.02 -24.08 -4.68
CA VAL A 464 5.93 -23.12 -4.85
C VAL A 464 4.65 -23.74 -4.31
N ASP A 465 4.18 -23.22 -3.19
CA ASP A 465 2.99 -23.63 -2.48
C ASP A 465 1.78 -22.84 -2.99
N VAL A 466 0.92 -23.47 -3.81
CA VAL A 466 -0.34 -22.86 -4.26
C VAL A 466 -1.27 -22.74 -3.06
N ARG A 467 -1.59 -21.51 -2.66
CA ARG A 467 -2.31 -21.22 -1.42
C ARG A 467 -3.79 -21.56 -1.50
N SER A 468 -4.39 -21.37 -2.67
CA SER A 468 -5.79 -21.71 -2.95
C SER A 468 -5.95 -22.13 -4.41
N LEU A 469 -6.73 -23.19 -4.64
CA LEU A 469 -7.14 -23.60 -5.99
C LEU A 469 -8.24 -22.70 -6.56
N ARG A 470 -9.05 -22.03 -5.74
CA ARG A 470 -10.09 -21.07 -6.19
C ARG A 470 -9.45 -19.86 -6.89
N LEU A 471 -8.35 -19.36 -6.31
CA LEU A 471 -7.63 -18.22 -6.87
C LEU A 471 -7.01 -18.54 -8.25
N LEU A 472 -6.75 -19.82 -8.54
CA LEU A 472 -6.40 -20.27 -9.89
C LEU A 472 -7.67 -20.37 -10.75
N ARG A 473 -7.82 -19.47 -11.72
CA ARG A 473 -8.92 -19.50 -12.71
C ARG A 473 -9.09 -20.90 -13.32
N GLN A 474 -10.34 -21.35 -13.38
CA GLN A 474 -10.73 -22.61 -14.01
C GLN A 474 -10.34 -22.67 -15.48
N ARG A 475 -9.94 -23.87 -15.94
CA ARG A 475 -9.86 -24.20 -17.36
C ARG A 475 -10.41 -25.59 -17.63
N PHE A 476 -11.39 -25.65 -18.51
CA PHE A 476 -11.89 -26.90 -19.10
C PHE A 476 -11.27 -27.10 -20.49
N ASP A 477 -10.99 -28.35 -20.86
CA ASP A 477 -10.52 -28.68 -22.22
C ASP A 477 -11.46 -28.21 -23.34
N GLU A 478 -12.76 -28.07 -23.07
CA GLU A 478 -13.77 -27.70 -24.06
C GLU A 478 -13.86 -26.19 -24.36
N GLU A 479 -13.44 -25.30 -23.44
CA GLU A 479 -13.65 -23.86 -23.57
C GLU A 479 -12.87 -23.20 -24.71
N ASP A 480 -11.66 -23.71 -25.01
CA ASP A 480 -10.80 -23.22 -26.09
C ASP A 480 -10.90 -24.06 -27.39
N GLY A 481 -11.98 -24.84 -27.54
CA GLY A 481 -12.34 -25.50 -28.81
C GLY A 481 -11.45 -26.69 -29.21
N CYS A 482 -10.78 -27.31 -28.24
CA CYS A 482 -9.92 -28.48 -28.45
C CYS A 482 -10.61 -29.79 -28.05
N ALA A 483 -10.57 -30.81 -28.91
CA ALA A 483 -11.23 -32.10 -28.66
C ALA A 483 -10.28 -33.25 -28.33
N GLN A 484 -8.97 -32.98 -28.14
CA GLN A 484 -7.96 -34.00 -27.85
C GLN A 484 -6.85 -33.47 -26.93
N TRP A 485 -6.98 -33.79 -25.64
CA TRP A 485 -5.91 -33.62 -24.68
C TRP A 485 -4.76 -34.62 -24.96
N PRO A 486 -3.48 -34.28 -24.70
CA PRO A 486 -2.97 -33.01 -24.18
C PRO A 486 -2.53 -32.04 -25.31
N LEU A 487 -3.06 -32.18 -26.53
CA LEU A 487 -2.72 -31.34 -27.70
C LEU A 487 -3.38 -29.95 -27.67
N CYS A 488 -4.10 -29.62 -26.60
CA CYS A 488 -4.80 -28.36 -26.41
C CYS A 488 -3.89 -27.18 -26.04
N ILE A 489 -2.58 -27.40 -26.03
CA ILE A 489 -1.57 -26.33 -26.12
C ILE A 489 -1.58 -25.82 -27.57
N GLY A 490 -2.40 -24.80 -27.81
CA GLY A 490 -2.33 -24.03 -29.05
C GLY A 490 -0.98 -23.31 -29.22
N PRO A 491 -0.77 -22.61 -30.34
CA PRO A 491 0.45 -21.83 -30.58
C PRO A 491 0.65 -20.62 -29.63
N ALA A 492 -0.25 -20.40 -28.67
CA ALA A 492 -0.06 -19.47 -27.56
C ALA A 492 0.59 -20.19 -26.37
N TRP A 493 1.90 -20.05 -26.24
CA TRP A 493 2.72 -20.87 -25.32
C TRP A 493 2.56 -20.51 -23.83
N ASN A 494 2.01 -19.33 -23.51
CA ASN A 494 1.85 -18.79 -22.16
C ASN A 494 0.73 -19.46 -21.32
N ARG A 495 0.18 -20.59 -21.76
CA ARG A 495 -1.02 -21.24 -21.18
C ARG A 495 -2.18 -20.25 -20.94
N GLY A 496 -2.27 -19.19 -21.75
CA GLY A 496 -3.30 -18.14 -21.62
C GLY A 496 -3.29 -17.46 -20.25
N ASP A 497 -2.11 -17.16 -19.72
CA ASP A 497 -1.87 -16.40 -18.47
C ASP A 497 -1.96 -17.23 -17.17
N ALA A 498 -1.36 -18.43 -17.18
CA ALA A 498 -1.20 -19.24 -15.97
C ALA A 498 -0.02 -18.77 -15.09
N LEU A 499 -0.06 -19.07 -13.78
CA LEU A 499 1.07 -18.85 -12.87
C LEU A 499 2.29 -19.62 -13.38
N THR A 500 3.33 -18.90 -13.82
CA THR A 500 4.47 -19.47 -14.54
C THR A 500 5.78 -19.20 -13.81
N VAL A 501 6.54 -20.27 -13.56
CA VAL A 501 7.89 -20.23 -12.98
C VAL A 501 8.92 -20.44 -14.10
N ARG A 502 9.83 -19.49 -14.27
CA ARG A 502 10.89 -19.52 -15.26
C ARG A 502 12.26 -19.46 -14.59
N LEU A 503 13.22 -20.22 -15.12
CA LEU A 503 14.64 -19.96 -14.89
C LEU A 503 15.17 -19.14 -16.06
N ARG A 504 15.92 -18.08 -15.79
CA ARG A 504 16.43 -17.13 -16.79
C ARG A 504 17.94 -17.01 -16.70
N GLU A 505 18.63 -16.92 -17.83
CA GLU A 505 20.06 -16.63 -17.86
C GLU A 505 20.35 -15.16 -17.48
N VAL A 506 21.37 -14.95 -16.65
CA VAL A 506 21.97 -13.62 -16.44
C VAL A 506 22.85 -13.29 -17.64
N ASN A 507 22.31 -12.56 -18.61
CA ASN A 507 22.99 -12.19 -19.85
C ASN A 507 23.16 -10.67 -19.96
N GLU A 508 24.40 -10.19 -20.16
CA GLU A 508 24.74 -8.76 -20.25
C GLU A 508 24.00 -8.04 -21.40
N ALA A 509 23.52 -8.78 -22.42
CA ALA A 509 22.80 -8.23 -23.57
C ALA A 509 21.32 -7.90 -23.31
N ARG A 510 20.83 -7.95 -22.05
CA ARG A 510 19.45 -7.70 -21.60
C ARG A 510 18.36 -8.65 -22.13
N SER A 511 18.69 -9.61 -22.99
CA SER A 511 17.70 -10.49 -23.61
C SER A 511 17.23 -11.64 -22.71
N HIS A 512 17.94 -11.92 -21.61
CA HIS A 512 17.61 -12.91 -20.57
C HIS A 512 16.83 -14.12 -21.09
N PRO A 513 17.46 -14.99 -21.91
CA PRO A 513 16.79 -16.17 -22.42
C PRO A 513 16.31 -17.00 -21.23
N THR A 514 15.03 -17.34 -21.24
CA THR A 514 14.52 -18.38 -20.34
C THR A 514 15.21 -19.70 -20.71
N LEU A 515 15.49 -20.51 -19.70
CA LEU A 515 16.25 -21.76 -19.78
C LEU A 515 15.34 -22.94 -19.42
N TYR A 516 14.42 -22.69 -18.48
CA TYR A 516 13.42 -23.61 -17.98
C TYR A 516 12.11 -22.84 -17.79
N GLU A 517 10.97 -23.47 -18.04
CA GLU A 517 9.65 -22.89 -17.80
C GLU A 517 8.66 -23.95 -17.36
N ALA A 518 7.90 -23.69 -16.29
CA ALA A 518 6.77 -24.51 -15.89
C ALA A 518 5.56 -23.65 -15.48
N ALA A 519 4.37 -24.10 -15.86
CA ALA A 519 3.10 -23.46 -15.53
C ALA A 519 2.29 -24.30 -14.51
N LEU A 520 1.68 -23.60 -13.56
CA LEU A 520 0.83 -24.12 -12.49
C LEU A 520 -0.60 -23.57 -12.70
N TYR A 521 -1.61 -24.43 -12.79
CA TYR A 521 -2.98 -23.98 -13.06
C TYR A 521 -4.04 -24.97 -12.60
N TRP A 522 -5.25 -24.48 -12.30
CA TRP A 522 -6.40 -25.33 -12.01
C TRP A 522 -7.00 -25.84 -13.34
N HIS A 523 -7.26 -27.15 -13.43
CA HIS A 523 -7.64 -27.82 -14.68
C HIS A 523 -8.69 -28.91 -14.48
N MET A 524 -9.38 -29.23 -15.57
CA MET A 524 -10.28 -30.37 -15.69
C MET A 524 -10.31 -30.89 -17.13
N ARG A 525 -10.09 -32.19 -17.34
CA ARG A 525 -10.17 -32.85 -18.65
C ARG A 525 -11.61 -33.16 -19.04
N THR A 526 -11.87 -33.29 -20.34
CA THR A 526 -13.19 -33.65 -20.87
C THR A 526 -13.78 -34.96 -20.29
N ASP A 527 -12.96 -35.98 -19.99
CA ASP A 527 -13.43 -37.23 -19.38
C ASP A 527 -13.84 -37.09 -17.90
N GLU A 528 -13.49 -35.96 -17.27
CA GLU A 528 -13.70 -35.66 -15.86
C GLU A 528 -14.89 -34.70 -15.65
N VAL A 529 -15.26 -33.96 -16.70
CA VAL A 529 -16.49 -33.14 -16.74
C VAL A 529 -17.72 -33.96 -16.31
N ALA A 530 -17.80 -35.25 -16.64
CA ALA A 530 -18.90 -36.11 -16.21
C ALA A 530 -18.85 -36.49 -14.72
N GLU A 531 -17.66 -36.61 -14.13
CA GLU A 531 -17.43 -36.83 -12.70
C GLU A 531 -17.81 -35.55 -11.93
N HIS A 532 -17.18 -34.42 -12.26
CA HIS A 532 -17.46 -33.11 -11.66
C HIS A 532 -18.94 -32.71 -11.76
N ASN A 533 -19.59 -32.86 -12.92
CA ASN A 533 -21.04 -32.57 -13.04
C ASN A 533 -21.89 -33.45 -12.11
N ALA A 534 -21.48 -34.71 -11.85
CA ALA A 534 -22.18 -35.59 -10.93
C ALA A 534 -21.92 -35.21 -9.46
N GLU A 535 -20.71 -34.75 -9.14
CA GLU A 535 -20.34 -34.27 -7.81
C GLU A 535 -21.00 -32.92 -7.48
N GLU A 536 -21.01 -31.97 -8.41
CA GLU A 536 -21.83 -30.75 -8.33
C GLU A 536 -23.31 -31.10 -8.14
N ALA A 537 -23.87 -31.99 -8.96
CA ALA A 537 -25.26 -32.40 -8.84
C ALA A 537 -25.55 -33.06 -7.48
N ALA A 538 -24.59 -33.78 -6.90
CA ALA A 538 -24.70 -34.35 -5.56
C ALA A 538 -24.65 -33.26 -4.48
N LEU A 539 -23.74 -32.28 -4.57
CA LEU A 539 -23.69 -31.12 -3.67
C LEU A 539 -25.00 -30.33 -3.73
N ARG A 540 -25.46 -29.98 -4.93
CA ARG A 540 -26.74 -29.29 -5.20
C ARG A 540 -27.93 -30.09 -4.62
N THR A 541 -27.94 -31.41 -4.78
CA THR A 541 -28.96 -32.30 -4.20
C THR A 541 -28.90 -32.34 -2.68
N ALA A 542 -27.70 -32.31 -2.08
CA ALA A 542 -27.52 -32.25 -0.63
C ALA A 542 -28.05 -30.93 -0.06
N ILE A 543 -27.72 -29.79 -0.68
CA ILE A 543 -28.24 -28.46 -0.34
C ILE A 543 -29.78 -28.45 -0.42
N GLN A 544 -30.36 -28.93 -1.53
CA GLN A 544 -31.81 -29.07 -1.69
C GLN A 544 -32.45 -30.01 -0.65
N GLY A 545 -31.70 -31.04 -0.21
CA GLY A 545 -32.09 -31.97 0.84
C GLY A 545 -31.98 -31.41 2.27
N GLY A 546 -31.50 -30.17 2.44
CA GLY A 546 -31.32 -29.53 3.74
C GLY A 546 -30.00 -29.86 4.44
N ALA A 547 -28.96 -30.26 3.69
CA ALA A 547 -27.61 -30.29 4.22
C ALA A 547 -27.14 -28.88 4.60
N LEU A 548 -26.31 -28.80 5.64
CA LEU A 548 -25.70 -27.53 6.06
C LEU A 548 -24.67 -27.10 5.00
N PHE A 549 -24.77 -25.85 4.55
CA PHE A 549 -23.94 -25.29 3.48
C PHE A 549 -23.75 -23.77 3.67
N GLY A 550 -22.58 -23.26 3.31
CA GLY A 550 -22.24 -21.84 3.44
C GLY A 550 -21.93 -21.43 4.87
N THR A 551 -22.10 -20.14 5.17
CA THR A 551 -21.82 -19.56 6.49
C THR A 551 -23.10 -19.17 7.21
N ARG A 552 -23.15 -19.42 8.52
CA ARG A 552 -24.22 -18.95 9.42
C ARG A 552 -23.65 -18.07 10.52
N LEU A 553 -24.23 -16.89 10.69
CA LEU A 553 -23.93 -15.92 11.73
C LEU A 553 -25.11 -15.87 12.73
N ASP A 554 -24.94 -16.35 13.95
CA ASP A 554 -25.93 -16.17 15.01
C ASP A 554 -25.37 -15.21 16.06
N PHE A 555 -25.76 -13.93 16.00
CA PHE A 555 -25.26 -12.87 16.89
C PHE A 555 -26.28 -12.53 17.98
N GLY A 556 -25.81 -12.52 19.23
CA GLY A 556 -26.60 -12.15 20.41
C GLY A 556 -26.49 -10.67 20.80
N ASP A 557 -27.14 -10.33 21.91
CA ASP A 557 -27.29 -8.94 22.37
C ASP A 557 -25.98 -8.30 22.88
N ASP A 558 -24.93 -9.10 23.10
CA ASP A 558 -23.61 -8.68 23.60
C ASP A 558 -22.52 -8.78 22.49
N VAL A 559 -22.91 -8.70 21.21
CA VAL A 559 -22.00 -8.61 20.05
C VAL A 559 -21.91 -7.16 19.55
N ASP A 560 -20.70 -6.60 19.53
CA ASP A 560 -20.37 -5.27 19.01
C ASP A 560 -19.25 -5.40 17.95
N LEU A 561 -19.57 -5.09 16.70
CA LEU A 561 -18.64 -5.03 15.57
C LEU A 561 -18.57 -3.58 15.10
N SER A 562 -17.46 -2.88 15.37
CA SER A 562 -17.25 -1.50 14.92
C SER A 562 -16.07 -1.42 13.97
N TYR A 563 -16.27 -0.80 12.81
CA TYR A 563 -15.16 -0.34 11.98
C TYR A 563 -14.43 0.79 12.69
N ASP A 564 -13.11 0.70 12.70
CA ASP A 564 -12.20 1.58 13.42
C ASP A 564 -10.97 1.75 12.52
N HIS A 565 -10.89 2.91 11.86
CA HIS A 565 -9.94 3.15 10.78
C HIS A 565 -8.49 3.06 11.28
N ASP A 566 -8.20 3.69 12.42
CA ASP A 566 -6.89 3.68 13.05
C ASP A 566 -6.39 2.26 13.31
N GLU A 567 -7.25 1.38 13.84
CA GLU A 567 -6.93 -0.03 14.15
C GLU A 567 -6.69 -0.89 12.89
N ILE A 568 -7.12 -0.44 11.70
CA ILE A 568 -6.78 -1.07 10.41
C ILE A 568 -5.52 -0.46 9.80
N THR A 569 -5.40 0.88 9.78
CA THR A 569 -4.21 1.57 9.26
C THR A 569 -2.97 1.27 10.10
N ASP A 570 -3.10 1.03 11.42
CA ASP A 570 -2.03 0.52 12.28
C ASP A 570 -1.50 -0.85 11.80
N LEU A 571 -2.22 -1.60 10.96
CA LEU A 571 -1.80 -2.89 10.41
C LEU A 571 -1.15 -2.80 9.03
N ALA A 572 -1.13 -1.63 8.40
CA ALA A 572 -0.71 -1.47 7.00
C ALA A 572 0.72 -1.95 6.75
N ASP A 573 1.70 -1.42 7.47
CA ASP A 573 3.11 -1.87 7.45
C ASP A 573 3.26 -3.38 7.72
N ARG A 574 2.36 -3.95 8.54
CA ARG A 574 2.43 -5.34 9.00
C ARG A 574 1.93 -6.31 7.94
N LEU A 575 0.88 -5.93 7.21
CA LEU A 575 0.19 -6.77 6.23
C LEU A 575 0.53 -6.42 4.77
N GLY A 576 1.23 -5.29 4.55
CA GLY A 576 1.60 -4.81 3.22
C GLY A 576 0.48 -4.05 2.51
N PHE A 577 -0.40 -3.39 3.27
CA PHE A 577 -1.38 -2.46 2.70
C PHE A 577 -0.66 -1.18 2.29
N ASP A 578 -1.04 -0.63 1.14
CA ASP A 578 -0.75 0.74 0.78
C ASP A 578 -1.75 1.61 1.57
N ASN A 579 -1.24 2.36 2.55
CA ASN A 579 -2.07 3.12 3.51
C ASN A 579 -2.52 4.49 2.98
N ASP A 580 -3.32 5.19 3.78
CA ASP A 580 -3.91 6.51 3.47
C ASP A 580 -2.95 7.46 2.75
N GLN A 581 -3.18 7.66 1.44
CA GLN A 581 -2.25 8.42 0.61
C GLN A 581 -2.62 9.90 0.59
N VAL A 582 -1.69 10.72 1.09
CA VAL A 582 -1.71 12.17 0.91
C VAL A 582 -1.13 12.51 -0.46
N LEU A 583 -2.00 12.53 -1.47
CA LEU A 583 -1.63 12.77 -2.86
C LEU A 583 -1.42 14.26 -3.14
N LEU A 584 -0.20 14.66 -3.53
CA LEU A 584 0.09 16.03 -3.97
C LEU A 584 -0.56 16.30 -5.33
N LEU A 585 -1.66 17.07 -5.34
CA LEU A 585 -2.34 17.46 -6.58
C LEU A 585 -1.63 18.61 -7.28
N SER A 586 -1.17 19.61 -6.52
CA SER A 586 -0.41 20.74 -7.07
C SER A 586 0.42 21.47 -6.03
N SER A 587 1.50 22.13 -6.46
CA SER A 587 2.21 23.11 -5.64
C SER A 587 2.80 24.21 -6.51
N SER A 588 2.79 25.43 -5.98
CA SER A 588 3.44 26.62 -6.52
C SER A 588 4.32 27.26 -5.45
N SER A 589 5.34 28.02 -5.89
CA SER A 589 6.13 28.84 -4.99
C SER A 589 6.46 30.19 -5.62
N GLU A 590 6.39 31.25 -4.81
CA GLU A 590 6.72 32.62 -5.19
C GLU A 590 7.80 33.16 -4.23
N HIS A 591 8.64 34.06 -4.70
CA HIS A 591 9.70 34.66 -3.88
C HIS A 591 9.72 36.16 -4.13
N THR A 592 9.76 36.94 -3.05
CA THR A 592 9.97 38.39 -3.09
C THR A 592 11.26 38.71 -2.36
N THR A 593 12.25 39.19 -3.11
CA THR A 593 13.53 39.63 -2.55
C THR A 593 13.39 40.90 -1.73
N VAL A 594 14.39 41.19 -0.88
CA VAL A 594 14.45 42.44 -0.09
C VAL A 594 14.32 43.69 -0.96
N ASP A 595 14.90 43.67 -2.18
CA ASP A 595 14.87 44.79 -3.12
C ASP A 595 13.48 45.00 -3.74
N GLU A 596 12.80 43.93 -4.12
CA GLU A 596 11.45 43.97 -4.68
C GLU A 596 10.42 44.47 -3.65
N HIS A 597 10.52 43.97 -2.40
CA HIS A 597 9.68 44.45 -1.30
C HIS A 597 9.94 45.95 -1.02
N THR A 598 11.20 46.40 -1.12
CA THR A 598 11.56 47.81 -0.93
C THR A 598 11.04 48.70 -2.07
N ALA A 599 11.15 48.24 -3.32
CA ALA A 599 10.63 48.93 -4.50
C ALA A 599 9.09 49.06 -4.47
N ALA A 600 8.39 47.98 -4.07
CA ALA A 600 6.95 48.01 -3.85
C ALA A 600 6.55 49.00 -2.75
N GLY A 601 7.29 49.04 -1.63
CA GLY A 601 7.08 50.00 -0.54
C GLY A 601 7.26 51.48 -0.94
N THR A 602 8.12 51.78 -1.93
CA THR A 602 8.24 53.14 -2.50
C THR A 602 7.11 53.52 -3.46
N SER A 603 6.24 52.57 -3.83
CA SER A 603 5.16 52.74 -4.81
C SER A 603 3.79 53.02 -4.16
N ALA A 604 3.77 53.80 -3.07
CA ALA A 604 2.52 54.23 -2.42
C ALA A 604 1.68 55.17 -3.32
N PRO A 605 0.34 55.10 -3.28
CA PRO A 605 -0.52 55.68 -4.32
C PRO A 605 -0.51 57.21 -4.37
N SER A 606 -0.52 57.76 -5.58
CA SER A 606 -0.62 59.19 -5.85
C SER A 606 -2.00 59.75 -5.48
N GLY A 607 -2.12 60.23 -4.24
CA GLY A 607 -3.25 61.06 -3.78
C GLY A 607 -3.42 62.34 -4.62
N PRO A 608 -4.63 62.92 -4.66
CA PRO A 608 -5.03 63.84 -5.72
C PRO A 608 -4.37 65.23 -5.65
N SER A 609 -4.20 65.81 -6.84
CA SER A 609 -3.52 67.09 -7.08
C SER A 609 -4.04 68.26 -6.24
N SER A 610 -3.13 69.10 -5.72
CA SER A 610 -3.41 70.54 -5.60
C SER A 610 -2.17 71.41 -5.87
N SER A 611 -2.31 72.27 -6.88
CA SER A 611 -1.65 73.57 -7.13
C SER A 611 -0.25 73.87 -6.54
N GLY A 612 0.72 74.03 -7.44
CA GLY A 612 1.36 75.34 -7.65
C GLY A 612 2.46 75.79 -6.67
N GLY A 613 3.69 75.31 -6.90
CA GLY A 613 4.90 75.91 -6.33
C GLY A 613 6.15 75.14 -6.73
N SER A 614 7.11 75.81 -7.39
CA SER A 614 8.42 75.22 -7.73
C SER A 614 9.30 75.12 -6.48
N ALA A 615 9.00 74.18 -5.59
CA ALA A 615 9.93 73.78 -4.54
C ALA A 615 11.05 72.93 -5.17
N THR A 616 12.29 73.44 -5.14
CA THR A 616 13.47 72.63 -5.45
C THR A 616 13.46 71.40 -4.54
N PRO A 617 13.61 70.16 -5.07
CA PRO A 617 13.50 68.97 -4.24
C PRO A 617 14.56 68.99 -3.13
N SER A 618 14.09 69.07 -1.88
CA SER A 618 14.95 68.97 -0.70
C SER A 618 15.05 67.51 -0.27
N SER A 619 16.27 67.01 -0.11
CA SER A 619 16.54 65.69 0.42
C SER A 619 16.69 65.74 1.95
N PRO A 620 16.10 64.78 2.69
CA PRO A 620 16.38 64.62 4.11
C PRO A 620 17.80 64.07 4.32
N PHE A 621 18.49 64.57 5.33
CA PHE A 621 19.77 64.06 5.81
C PHE A 621 19.73 63.94 7.34
N CYS A 622 20.27 62.84 7.86
CA CYS A 622 20.47 62.66 9.29
C CYS A 622 21.78 63.29 9.72
N HIS A 623 21.70 64.45 10.38
CA HIS A 623 22.87 65.14 10.92
C HIS A 623 23.21 64.60 12.32
N ARG A 624 24.43 64.11 12.53
CA ARG A 624 24.87 63.52 13.80
C ARG A 624 26.10 64.22 14.37
N VAL A 625 25.88 65.17 15.28
CA VAL A 625 26.94 65.86 16.03
C VAL A 625 26.68 65.78 17.54
N ASP A 626 27.51 65.01 18.25
CA ASP A 626 27.85 64.99 19.69
C ASP A 626 26.79 65.27 20.79
N ALA A 627 25.48 65.24 20.53
CA ALA A 627 24.46 65.08 21.57
C ALA A 627 23.11 64.49 21.11
N VAL A 628 22.56 64.93 19.96
CA VAL A 628 21.22 64.50 19.49
C VAL A 628 21.20 64.42 17.97
N PRO A 629 20.81 63.27 17.36
CA PRO A 629 20.58 63.18 15.91
C PRO A 629 19.41 64.05 15.47
N ALA A 630 19.57 64.81 14.38
CA ALA A 630 18.50 65.64 13.82
C ALA A 630 18.39 65.49 12.31
N THR A 631 17.18 65.24 11.80
CA THR A 631 16.93 65.30 10.35
C THR A 631 16.93 66.76 9.88
N ILE A 632 17.76 67.08 8.91
CA ILE A 632 17.79 68.37 8.22
C ILE A 632 17.38 68.18 6.75
N MET A 633 16.70 69.18 6.18
CA MET A 633 16.29 69.17 4.77
C MET A 633 17.25 70.05 3.96
N LEU A 634 17.97 69.45 3.02
CA LEU A 634 18.97 70.15 2.19
C LEU A 634 18.55 70.15 0.72
N SER A 635 18.63 71.31 0.07
CA SER A 635 18.28 71.50 -1.35
C SER A 635 19.40 72.10 -2.20
N ASP A 636 20.53 72.51 -1.59
CA ASP A 636 21.71 72.97 -2.30
C ASP A 636 22.77 71.84 -2.42
N PRO A 637 23.24 71.50 -3.64
CA PRO A 637 24.19 70.40 -3.83
C PRO A 637 25.52 70.58 -3.09
N THR A 638 26.00 71.82 -2.93
CA THR A 638 27.27 72.11 -2.25
C THR A 638 27.20 71.81 -0.74
N THR A 639 26.09 72.17 -0.09
CA THR A 639 25.84 71.82 1.32
C THR A 639 25.57 70.33 1.50
N ILE A 640 24.86 69.66 0.56
CA ILE A 640 24.70 68.19 0.57
C ILE A 640 26.05 67.48 0.58
N VAL A 641 26.98 67.86 -0.32
CA VAL A 641 28.33 67.28 -0.37
C VAL A 641 29.12 67.57 0.90
N THR A 642 28.92 68.74 1.52
CA THR A 642 29.60 69.11 2.77
C THR A 642 29.12 68.25 3.94
N HIS A 643 27.81 68.02 4.07
CA HIS A 643 27.22 67.15 5.11
C HIS A 643 27.65 65.68 4.95
N LEU A 644 27.64 65.15 3.72
CA LEU A 644 28.19 63.82 3.42
C LEU A 644 29.68 63.69 3.82
N GLN A 645 30.49 64.73 3.60
CA GLN A 645 31.90 64.75 4.01
C GLN A 645 32.09 64.83 5.53
N HIS A 646 31.10 65.33 6.27
CA HIS A 646 31.10 65.39 7.73
C HIS A 646 30.59 64.09 8.40
N GLY A 647 30.13 63.12 7.60
CA GLY A 647 29.69 61.79 8.08
C GLY A 647 28.17 61.62 8.23
N ASP A 648 27.38 62.58 7.74
CA ASP A 648 25.92 62.50 7.76
C ASP A 648 25.37 61.57 6.67
N THR A 649 24.25 60.90 6.93
CA THR A 649 23.62 59.95 5.99
C THR A 649 22.38 60.55 5.32
N HIS A 650 22.17 60.25 4.04
CA HIS A 650 20.92 60.59 3.34
C HIS A 650 19.75 59.79 3.94
N GLY A 651 18.63 60.45 4.21
CA GLY A 651 17.48 59.88 4.93
C GLY A 651 17.14 60.61 6.23
N VAL A 652 16.08 60.17 6.90
CA VAL A 652 15.68 60.63 8.24
C VAL A 652 16.54 59.97 9.32
N CYS A 653 16.83 60.69 10.41
CA CYS A 653 17.43 60.04 11.58
C CYS A 653 16.47 59.01 12.19
N ARG A 654 16.99 57.78 12.34
CA ARG A 654 16.51 56.76 13.28
C ARG A 654 17.48 56.69 14.46
#